data_AF-A0A6C0LGK9-F1
#
_entry.id   AF-A0A6C0LGK9-F1
#
_cell.length_a   1.000
_cell.length_b   1.000
_cell.length_c   1.000
_cell.angle_alpha   90.00
_cell.angle_beta   90.00
_cell.angle_gamma   90.00
#
_symmetry.space_group_name_H-M   'P 1'
#
loop_
_entity.id
_entity.type
_entity.pdbx_description
1 polymer ?
#
loop_
_entity_poly.entity_id
_entity_poly.type
_entity_poly.pdbx_seq_one_letter_code
_entity_poly.pdbx_strand_id
1 'polypeptide(L)'
;MSKKPEPQTMEDILKTYLDNIQRGGRDGTSEMEVRFGTARGMKPITRIESDNIVQRLLSAGFVKSESQYLLRAKSEFIDPKTGQTKVSNVRAEISGIGNIMNYCKTNDIEVVSDVQFVQKTRARINSQRGVEQLSTQVDPVDVPDFNFRCSLNLEKNLTRTQLTKSIISSWKDNKKEFRYINRHTLTHPDFPIQIDISTVKQSERGKRTYTFDEANLDRISERHEVEIEVDNFKVGIATEYATPQALNVKLKRAILLVLSGLQGTNYPVSYPKQDNLLEQYMKILMGSDYQVKRRVYPRSFVGPSSVSLQVNNIAELNEDANIPNIRNDYTVTDKADGDRKLLVVDSSGSIYLIDTNMNVQFTGARTVNSELFGSIIDGEHILHDKEGRFINLYAAFDIYYRAGEDLRTRGFMCKGDDNPNEYRLPLLVQALAVLRPSGVSSADSPSPMRFEAKTFYASSDNQSIFQACGYLMEKVKSGVFEYQTDGMIFTPMLMGVGSNKIGSTTSPKKMTWDYSFKWKPPKFNTIDFMVTYQRGTDGREDIKNVFQAGTDLSAATQITQYKTAVLRVGFNEEQHGYTNPCQNVIDDDLPTVTDRDDENGYKPMQFFPTNPVDDRAGICNLLLETSGGGDKEVFTEEREVIEDNSIVEFRYNSDKELGWRWEALRVRYDKTADLRSGGRNYGNAYHVANSNWHSIHNPVTEDMITTGSGIPDELADDDVYYNRVSKATITRSLRDFHNLYVKKKLIVGASERGNTLIDYAVGQGGDFSKWISAKLKFVFGIDISRDNIENRMKGACARYLNYKKQFKRMPSALFVAGNSSANIRDTNAIFSDKGKQITNAVFGQGAKDAVELGAGVYKHYGIGERGFDVSSIQFAVHYMFENLTTLNSFLRNVSETTKVGGYFIGTTYDGKRVFDMLRSKKQDESIELQENGVKMWEVTKRYDRSTFPPDASGVGYAIDVFQESIGKTFREFLVNFDYMDRLMENYGFARLTSDEAKELGLPSGRGSFRELFGELQNELERRPSAKNEYGTAIKMSINEKTVSFLNNYFVYKKTHDVDASAVENSKTGTTIEEVLMEQEEGEAAAEAAAKVLAAQQKTKAKPKKLKKKLKLVEK
;
A
#
# COMPACT_ATOMS: atom_id res chain seq x y z
N MET A 1 1.07 21.45 -66.35
CA MET A 1 1.11 20.48 -65.23
C MET A 1 2.35 20.75 -64.40
N SER A 2 2.22 21.42 -63.26
CA SER A 2 3.32 21.59 -62.31
C SER A 2 3.47 20.26 -61.55
N LYS A 3 4.44 19.41 -61.93
CA LYS A 3 4.85 18.27 -61.09
C LYS A 3 5.18 18.84 -59.71
N LYS A 4 4.46 18.42 -58.67
CA LYS A 4 4.91 18.64 -57.29
C LYS A 4 6.35 18.10 -57.23
N PRO A 5 7.31 18.86 -56.67
CA PRO A 5 8.65 18.34 -56.46
C PRO A 5 8.56 17.05 -55.64
N GLU A 6 9.37 16.05 -55.99
CA GLU A 6 9.44 14.82 -55.22
C GLU A 6 9.82 15.14 -53.78
N PRO A 7 9.19 14.48 -52.79
CA PRO A 7 9.48 14.72 -51.39
C PRO A 7 10.94 14.35 -51.10
N GLN A 8 11.65 15.26 -50.44
CA GLN A 8 13.04 15.05 -50.05
C GLN A 8 13.20 13.78 -49.22
N THR A 9 14.20 12.97 -49.55
CA THR A 9 14.50 11.72 -48.86
C THR A 9 15.74 11.85 -47.97
N MET A 10 15.91 10.90 -47.05
CA MET A 10 17.13 10.81 -46.23
C MET A 10 18.39 10.60 -47.07
N GLU A 11 18.28 9.93 -48.23
CA GLU A 11 19.40 9.75 -49.16
C GLU A 11 19.78 11.06 -49.86
N ASP A 12 18.80 11.93 -50.15
CA ASP A 12 19.07 13.28 -50.67
C ASP A 12 19.82 14.16 -49.66
N ILE A 13 19.47 14.04 -48.36
CA ILE A 13 20.20 14.71 -47.27
C ILE A 13 21.64 14.19 -47.20
N LEU A 14 21.84 12.86 -47.23
CA LEU A 14 23.18 12.24 -47.20
C LEU A 14 24.06 12.70 -48.35
N LYS A 15 23.50 12.75 -49.57
CA LYS A 15 24.20 13.25 -50.75
C LYS A 15 24.61 14.71 -50.57
N THR A 16 23.68 15.55 -50.13
CA THR A 16 23.94 16.97 -49.87
C THR A 16 24.99 17.17 -48.77
N TYR A 17 24.97 16.35 -47.73
CA TYR A 17 25.94 16.38 -46.65
C TYR A 17 27.36 16.04 -47.15
N LEU A 18 27.53 14.94 -47.88
CA LEU A 18 28.83 14.53 -48.44
C LEU A 18 29.37 15.56 -49.46
N ASP A 19 28.50 16.18 -50.26
CA ASP A 19 28.89 17.24 -51.22
C ASP A 19 29.37 18.53 -50.51
N ASN A 20 28.92 18.78 -49.27
CA ASN A 20 29.24 19.99 -48.53
C ASN A 20 30.28 19.80 -47.42
N ILE A 21 30.65 18.56 -47.06
CA ILE A 21 31.55 18.30 -45.95
C ILE A 21 32.94 18.91 -46.15
N GLN A 22 33.40 19.00 -47.40
CA GLN A 22 34.69 19.60 -47.76
C GLN A 22 34.64 21.13 -47.91
N ARG A 23 33.47 21.77 -47.81
CA ARG A 23 33.33 23.23 -47.87
C ARG A 23 33.63 23.94 -46.53
N GLY A 24 34.28 23.25 -45.60
CA GLY A 24 34.66 23.77 -44.28
C GLY A 24 35.48 25.06 -44.41
N GLY A 25 34.88 26.19 -44.04
CA GLY A 25 35.44 27.53 -44.19
C GLY A 25 34.56 28.60 -43.53
N ARG A 26 34.54 29.84 -44.08
CA ARG A 26 33.78 31.00 -43.54
C ARG A 26 32.27 30.76 -43.38
N ASP A 27 31.72 29.73 -44.02
CA ASP A 27 30.28 29.44 -44.10
C ASP A 27 29.77 28.44 -43.03
N GLY A 28 30.66 27.89 -42.20
CA GLY A 28 30.33 26.97 -41.09
C GLY A 28 30.64 25.50 -41.40
N THR A 29 30.57 24.64 -40.39
CA THR A 29 30.73 23.19 -40.49
C THR A 29 29.38 22.52 -40.72
N SER A 30 29.32 21.56 -41.64
CA SER A 30 28.09 20.79 -41.88
C SER A 30 27.86 19.80 -40.74
N GLU A 31 26.64 19.74 -40.24
CA GLU A 31 26.21 18.88 -39.14
C GLU A 31 24.98 18.10 -39.59
N MET A 32 25.13 16.79 -39.77
CA MET A 32 24.02 15.89 -40.07
C MET A 32 23.63 15.12 -38.82
N GLU A 33 22.37 15.29 -38.40
CA GLU A 33 21.83 14.72 -37.17
C GLU A 33 20.52 13.97 -37.44
N VAL A 34 20.35 12.81 -36.79
CA VAL A 34 19.07 12.10 -36.66
C VAL A 34 18.61 12.20 -35.22
N ARG A 35 17.47 12.84 -34.98
CA ARG A 35 16.97 13.13 -33.64
C ARG A 35 15.64 12.44 -33.39
N PHE A 36 15.52 11.78 -32.25
CA PHE A 36 14.31 11.05 -31.85
C PHE A 36 13.41 11.92 -30.96
N GLY A 37 12.09 11.88 -31.18
CA GLY A 37 11.12 12.57 -30.32
C GLY A 37 11.10 14.11 -30.41
N THR A 38 11.74 14.72 -31.40
CA THR A 38 11.96 16.19 -31.45
C THR A 38 11.01 16.98 -32.37
N ALA A 39 10.23 16.32 -33.22
CA ALA A 39 9.30 17.00 -34.14
C ALA A 39 7.88 17.15 -33.56
N ARG A 40 7.07 18.01 -34.18
CA ARG A 40 5.66 18.21 -33.80
C ARG A 40 4.88 16.91 -34.09
N GLY A 41 4.23 16.35 -33.08
CA GLY A 41 3.48 15.09 -33.19
C GLY A 41 4.29 13.82 -32.92
N MET A 42 5.58 13.95 -32.60
CA MET A 42 6.43 12.84 -32.16
C MET A 42 6.31 12.57 -30.65
N LYS A 43 6.46 11.32 -30.24
CA LYS A 43 6.40 10.85 -28.85
C LYS A 43 7.69 11.27 -28.11
N PRO A 44 7.60 11.97 -26.97
CA PRO A 44 8.76 12.24 -26.12
C PRO A 44 9.40 10.95 -25.60
N ILE A 45 10.70 10.99 -25.31
CA ILE A 45 11.45 9.85 -24.78
C ILE A 45 11.44 9.92 -23.24
N THR A 46 11.09 8.80 -22.62
CA THR A 46 11.12 8.61 -21.17
C THR A 46 12.51 8.21 -20.68
N ARG A 47 12.76 8.31 -19.37
CA ARG A 47 14.01 7.86 -18.76
C ARG A 47 14.30 6.37 -19.03
N ILE A 48 13.28 5.52 -18.87
CA ILE A 48 13.39 4.08 -19.11
C ILE A 48 13.75 3.78 -20.56
N GLU A 49 13.08 4.44 -21.51
CA GLU A 49 13.40 4.29 -22.93
C GLU A 49 14.85 4.73 -23.21
N SER A 50 15.31 5.83 -22.61
CA SER A 50 16.70 6.28 -22.69
C SER A 50 17.68 5.24 -22.13
N ASP A 51 17.41 4.68 -20.95
CA ASP A 51 18.26 3.67 -20.32
C ASP A 51 18.30 2.36 -21.13
N ASN A 52 17.15 1.93 -21.68
CA ASN A 52 17.06 0.79 -22.59
C ASN A 52 17.89 1.00 -23.87
N ILE A 53 17.92 2.22 -24.40
CA ILE A 53 18.78 2.57 -25.55
C ILE A 53 20.25 2.46 -25.14
N VAL A 54 20.66 3.00 -23.99
CA VAL A 54 22.04 2.89 -23.49
C VAL A 54 22.43 1.41 -23.37
N GLN A 55 21.63 0.60 -22.67
CA GLN A 55 21.90 -0.83 -22.50
C GLN A 55 22.01 -1.55 -23.84
N ARG A 56 21.11 -1.24 -24.78
CA ARG A 56 21.15 -1.84 -26.12
C ARG A 56 22.40 -1.47 -26.89
N LEU A 57 22.83 -0.21 -26.85
CA LEU A 57 24.03 0.25 -27.52
C LEU A 57 25.29 -0.38 -26.91
N LEU A 58 25.38 -0.45 -25.58
CA LEU A 58 26.48 -1.13 -24.89
C LEU A 58 26.55 -2.62 -25.27
N SER A 59 25.40 -3.31 -25.31
CA SER A 59 25.31 -4.70 -25.76
C SER A 59 25.75 -4.91 -27.22
N ALA A 60 25.72 -3.84 -28.03
CA ALA A 60 26.14 -3.84 -29.43
C ALA A 60 27.60 -3.38 -29.62
N GLY A 61 28.37 -3.20 -28.53
CA GLY A 61 29.79 -2.87 -28.57
C GLY A 61 30.11 -1.37 -28.55
N PHE A 62 29.12 -0.49 -28.37
CA PHE A 62 29.39 0.95 -28.21
C PHE A 62 30.06 1.21 -26.86
N VAL A 63 30.95 2.21 -26.83
CA VAL A 63 31.66 2.65 -25.64
C VAL A 63 31.10 3.99 -25.19
N LYS A 64 30.71 4.07 -23.92
CA LYS A 64 30.19 5.28 -23.27
C LYS A 64 31.34 6.16 -22.77
N SER A 65 31.32 7.44 -23.14
CA SER A 65 32.25 8.46 -22.62
C SER A 65 31.81 9.02 -21.26
N GLU A 66 32.69 9.79 -20.62
CA GLU A 66 32.36 10.54 -19.40
C GLU A 66 31.21 11.52 -19.62
N SER A 67 30.39 11.73 -18.59
CA SER A 67 29.28 12.67 -18.64
C SER A 67 29.76 14.09 -18.91
N GLN A 68 29.13 14.76 -19.88
CA GLN A 68 29.37 16.16 -20.18
C GLN A 68 28.20 17.02 -19.68
N TYR A 69 28.53 18.04 -18.88
CA TYR A 69 27.57 19.04 -18.40
C TYR A 69 27.68 20.30 -19.24
N LEU A 70 26.55 20.75 -19.80
CA LEU A 70 26.46 21.88 -20.71
C LEU A 70 25.33 22.81 -20.29
N LEU A 71 25.59 24.12 -20.24
CA LEU A 71 24.55 25.15 -20.13
C LEU A 71 24.50 25.95 -21.43
N ARG A 72 23.36 25.88 -22.12
CA ARG A 72 23.09 26.69 -23.31
C ARG A 72 22.18 27.86 -22.96
N ALA A 73 22.58 29.07 -23.33
CA ALA A 73 21.83 30.29 -23.09
C ALA A 73 21.61 31.09 -24.39
N LYS A 74 20.37 31.48 -24.67
CA LYS A 74 20.02 32.37 -25.79
C LYS A 74 19.52 33.70 -25.24
N SER A 75 20.22 34.78 -25.54
CA SER A 75 19.81 36.14 -25.17
C SER A 75 18.78 36.69 -26.15
N GLU A 76 17.85 37.49 -25.65
CA GLU A 76 17.04 38.35 -26.50
C GLU A 76 17.81 39.60 -26.97
N PHE A 77 17.34 40.21 -28.05
CA PHE A 77 17.81 41.49 -28.56
C PHE A 77 16.64 42.24 -29.21
N ILE A 78 16.73 43.57 -29.27
CA ILE A 78 15.76 44.40 -29.97
C ILE A 78 16.16 44.45 -31.45
N ASP A 79 15.29 43.98 -32.34
CA ASP A 79 15.53 44.05 -33.79
C ASP A 79 15.51 45.52 -34.25
N PRO A 80 16.65 46.08 -34.73
CA PRO A 80 16.74 47.49 -35.11
C PRO A 80 15.78 47.88 -36.23
N LYS A 81 15.32 46.91 -37.05
CA LYS A 81 14.43 47.17 -38.19
C LYS A 81 12.95 47.14 -37.81
N THR A 82 12.59 46.35 -36.81
CA THR A 82 11.17 46.13 -36.45
C THR A 82 10.81 46.67 -35.06
N GLY A 83 11.80 47.06 -34.24
CA GLY A 83 11.62 47.50 -32.86
C GLY A 83 11.13 46.39 -31.92
N GLN A 84 10.96 45.17 -32.42
CA GLN A 84 10.45 44.05 -31.64
C GLN A 84 11.59 43.26 -30.99
N THR A 85 11.37 42.84 -29.75
CA THR A 85 12.28 41.95 -29.03
C THR A 85 12.24 40.53 -29.62
N LYS A 86 13.36 40.08 -30.19
CA LYS A 86 13.53 38.74 -30.77
C LYS A 86 14.60 37.96 -30.01
N VAL A 87 14.53 36.64 -30.08
CA VAL A 87 15.58 35.77 -29.52
C VAL A 87 16.72 35.66 -30.52
N SER A 88 17.96 35.80 -30.05
CA SER A 88 19.15 35.63 -30.88
C SER A 88 19.23 34.21 -31.45
N ASN A 89 19.69 34.11 -32.70
CA ASN A 89 20.04 32.82 -33.31
C ASN A 89 21.45 32.34 -32.93
N VAL A 90 22.18 33.13 -32.15
CA VAL A 90 23.47 32.78 -31.54
C VAL A 90 23.21 32.30 -30.10
N ARG A 91 23.72 31.12 -29.76
CA ARG A 91 23.65 30.55 -28.41
C ARG A 91 25.04 30.59 -27.75
N ALA A 92 25.09 30.97 -26.48
CA ALA A 92 26.27 30.75 -25.66
C ALA A 92 26.23 29.31 -25.11
N GLU A 93 27.36 28.61 -25.15
CA GLU A 93 27.56 27.28 -24.60
C GLU A 93 28.65 27.33 -23.53
N ILE A 94 28.29 26.91 -22.32
CA ILE A 94 29.19 26.84 -21.17
C ILE A 94 29.36 25.37 -20.81
N SER A 95 30.60 24.88 -20.87
CA SER A 95 30.93 23.48 -20.65
C SER A 95 31.58 23.25 -19.28
N GLY A 96 31.22 22.15 -18.63
CA GLY A 96 31.79 21.72 -17.35
C GLY A 96 31.04 22.27 -16.14
N ILE A 97 30.81 21.41 -15.14
CA ILE A 97 29.96 21.73 -13.98
C ILE A 97 30.51 22.90 -13.15
N GLY A 98 31.85 23.02 -13.04
CA GLY A 98 32.50 24.15 -12.36
C GLY A 98 32.22 25.50 -13.02
N ASN A 99 32.35 25.57 -14.34
CA ASN A 99 32.05 26.78 -15.13
C ASN A 99 30.57 27.15 -15.05
N ILE A 100 29.68 26.16 -15.11
CA ILE A 100 28.24 26.36 -14.96
C ILE A 100 27.91 26.90 -13.56
N MET A 101 28.48 26.33 -12.50
CA MET A 101 28.29 26.83 -11.12
C MET A 101 28.79 28.26 -10.96
N ASN A 102 29.95 28.59 -11.54
CA ASN A 102 30.49 29.96 -11.51
C ASN A 102 29.57 30.94 -12.25
N TYR A 103 29.04 30.54 -13.41
CA TYR A 103 28.05 31.34 -14.13
C TYR A 103 26.79 31.56 -13.29
N CYS A 104 26.23 30.50 -12.68
CA CYS A 104 25.00 30.62 -11.88
C CYS A 104 25.17 31.56 -10.68
N LYS A 105 26.36 31.56 -10.03
CA LYS A 105 26.66 32.44 -8.90
C LYS A 105 26.82 33.91 -9.28
N THR A 106 27.35 34.19 -10.46
CA THR A 106 27.77 35.55 -10.86
C THR A 106 26.84 36.21 -11.88
N ASN A 107 26.08 35.39 -12.62
CA ASN A 107 25.35 35.76 -13.84
C ASN A 107 26.20 36.54 -14.85
N ASP A 108 27.50 36.31 -14.84
CA ASP A 108 28.48 36.99 -15.67
C ASP A 108 29.18 35.98 -16.57
N ILE A 109 29.15 36.22 -17.87
CA ILE A 109 29.72 35.32 -18.87
C ILE A 109 31.22 35.59 -19.08
N GLU A 110 31.72 36.76 -18.67
CA GLU A 110 33.13 37.13 -18.82
C GLU A 110 34.04 36.48 -17.78
N VAL A 111 33.49 36.11 -16.61
CA VAL A 111 34.22 35.45 -15.52
C VAL A 111 34.31 33.93 -15.69
N VAL A 112 33.74 33.39 -16.76
CA VAL A 112 33.69 31.95 -17.03
C VAL A 112 34.66 31.61 -18.17
N SER A 113 35.56 30.67 -17.91
CA SER A 113 36.46 30.11 -18.93
C SER A 113 35.71 29.24 -19.94
N ASP A 114 36.20 29.18 -21.18
CA ASP A 114 35.74 28.25 -22.23
C ASP A 114 34.28 28.40 -22.70
N VAL A 115 33.76 29.63 -22.72
CA VAL A 115 32.45 29.93 -23.32
C VAL A 115 32.55 29.97 -24.85
N GLN A 116 31.70 29.21 -25.54
CA GLN A 116 31.59 29.24 -26.99
C GLN A 116 30.30 29.91 -27.45
N PHE A 117 30.36 30.74 -28.49
CA PHE A 117 29.19 31.31 -29.14
C PHE A 117 28.97 30.64 -30.49
N VAL A 118 27.87 29.90 -30.61
CA VAL A 118 27.57 29.07 -31.79
C VAL A 118 26.29 29.57 -32.46
N GLN A 119 26.33 29.69 -33.79
CA GLN A 119 25.16 29.97 -34.61
C GLN A 119 24.83 28.74 -35.44
N LYS A 120 23.63 28.17 -35.26
CA LYS A 120 23.12 27.01 -36.02
C LYS A 120 22.08 27.50 -37.03
N THR A 121 22.30 27.21 -38.32
CA THR A 121 21.39 27.57 -39.42
C THR A 121 21.10 26.37 -40.30
N ARG A 122 19.96 26.37 -41.02
CA ARG A 122 19.67 25.29 -41.98
C ARG A 122 20.64 25.34 -43.15
N ALA A 123 21.11 24.17 -43.59
CA ALA A 123 21.95 24.08 -44.78
C ALA A 123 21.19 24.57 -46.04
N ARG A 124 21.95 25.07 -47.02
CA ARG A 124 21.42 25.58 -48.30
C ARG A 124 22.09 24.86 -49.46
N ILE A 125 21.29 24.50 -50.45
CA ILE A 125 21.76 23.96 -51.73
C ILE A 125 21.75 25.11 -52.74
N ASN A 126 22.89 25.37 -53.37
CA ASN A 126 22.98 26.28 -54.50
C ASN A 126 22.73 25.48 -55.78
N SER A 127 21.61 25.75 -56.45
CA SER A 127 21.30 25.19 -57.76
C SER A 127 21.45 26.27 -58.84
N GLN A 128 22.06 25.91 -59.98
CA GLN A 128 22.11 26.77 -61.16
C GLN A 128 20.95 26.43 -62.09
N ARG A 129 20.08 27.42 -62.37
CA ARG A 129 19.12 27.37 -63.48
C ARG A 129 19.42 28.55 -64.40
N GLY A 130 20.25 28.32 -65.43
CA GLY A 130 20.73 29.40 -66.30
C GLY A 130 21.66 30.37 -65.57
N VAL A 131 21.42 31.67 -65.68
CA VAL A 131 22.27 32.76 -65.11
C VAL A 131 21.93 33.08 -63.64
N GLU A 132 20.81 32.59 -63.12
CA GLU A 132 20.40 32.83 -61.72
C GLU A 132 20.85 31.69 -60.78
N GLN A 133 21.54 32.05 -59.70
CA GLN A 133 21.79 31.18 -58.56
C GLN A 133 20.56 31.15 -57.65
N LEU A 134 19.86 30.02 -57.60
CA LEU A 134 18.81 29.76 -56.61
C LEU A 134 19.42 28.99 -55.43
N SER A 135 19.48 29.65 -54.27
CA SER A 135 19.84 29.05 -52.97
C SER A 135 18.56 28.55 -52.29
N THR A 136 18.34 27.24 -52.27
CA THR A 136 17.17 26.61 -51.62
C THR A 136 17.59 26.01 -50.28
N GLN A 137 16.80 26.20 -49.22
CA GLN A 137 17.08 25.55 -47.93
C GLN A 137 16.85 24.05 -48.01
N VAL A 138 17.69 23.28 -47.32
CA VAL A 138 17.50 21.84 -47.11
C VAL A 138 16.43 21.68 -46.04
N ASP A 139 15.30 21.07 -46.40
CA ASP A 139 14.26 20.76 -45.44
C ASP A 139 14.60 19.47 -44.66
N PRO A 140 14.18 19.37 -43.40
CA PRO A 140 14.33 18.14 -42.64
C PRO A 140 13.39 17.05 -43.16
N VAL A 141 13.80 15.79 -43.02
CA VAL A 141 12.99 14.62 -43.33
C VAL A 141 12.42 14.06 -42.03
N ASP A 142 11.11 14.18 -41.87
CA ASP A 142 10.38 13.63 -40.73
C ASP A 142 9.90 12.21 -41.03
N VAL A 143 10.25 11.27 -40.15
CA VAL A 143 9.80 9.88 -40.20
C VAL A 143 8.95 9.59 -38.95
N PRO A 144 7.71 10.11 -38.90
CA PRO A 144 6.85 10.00 -37.72
C PRO A 144 6.55 8.55 -37.36
N ASP A 145 6.44 7.67 -38.36
CA ASP A 145 6.22 6.23 -38.22
C ASP A 145 7.27 5.51 -37.36
N PHE A 146 8.46 6.11 -37.20
CA PHE A 146 9.55 5.62 -36.35
C PHE A 146 10.05 6.69 -35.35
N ASN A 147 9.29 7.76 -35.15
CA ASN A 147 9.56 8.80 -34.14
C ASN A 147 10.94 9.49 -34.28
N PHE A 148 11.43 9.70 -35.50
CA PHE A 148 12.69 10.42 -35.72
C PHE A 148 12.64 11.43 -36.87
N ARG A 149 13.55 12.41 -36.81
CA ARG A 149 13.79 13.43 -37.83
C ARG A 149 15.25 13.39 -38.26
N CYS A 150 15.50 13.43 -39.57
CA CYS A 150 16.82 13.67 -40.13
C CYS A 150 16.94 15.14 -40.55
N SER A 151 18.01 15.82 -40.14
CA SER A 151 18.26 17.22 -40.50
C SER A 151 19.72 17.50 -40.81
N LEU A 152 19.94 18.45 -41.71
CA LEU A 152 21.26 18.96 -42.08
C LEU A 152 21.34 20.46 -41.78
N ASN A 153 22.27 20.81 -40.89
CA ASN A 153 22.50 22.19 -40.46
C ASN A 153 23.95 22.61 -40.72
N LEU A 154 24.19 23.91 -40.64
CA LEU A 154 25.51 24.52 -40.62
C LEU A 154 25.70 25.15 -39.24
N GLU A 155 26.74 24.72 -38.53
CA GLU A 155 27.18 25.36 -37.28
C GLU A 155 28.37 26.28 -37.54
N LYS A 156 28.28 27.50 -37.03
CA LYS A 156 29.35 28.50 -37.14
C LYS A 156 29.75 28.97 -35.77
N ASN A 157 31.03 28.79 -35.43
CA ASN A 157 31.62 29.35 -34.22
C ASN A 157 31.86 30.86 -34.42
N LEU A 158 31.21 31.68 -33.60
CA LEU A 158 31.26 33.14 -33.62
C LEU A 158 31.98 33.74 -32.42
N THR A 159 32.60 32.93 -31.57
CA THR A 159 33.19 33.34 -30.29
C THR A 159 34.09 34.59 -30.40
N ARG A 160 34.85 34.73 -31.49
CA ARG A 160 35.78 35.85 -31.73
C ARG A 160 35.26 36.91 -32.72
N THR A 161 33.95 37.20 -32.72
CA THR A 161 33.32 38.17 -33.64
C THR A 161 32.79 39.42 -32.93
N GLN A 162 32.60 40.52 -33.68
CA GLN A 162 32.03 41.77 -33.15
C GLN A 162 30.58 41.58 -32.64
N LEU A 163 29.81 40.70 -33.28
CA LEU A 163 28.46 40.35 -32.84
C LEU A 163 28.49 39.78 -31.40
N THR A 164 29.44 38.90 -31.13
CA THR A 164 29.62 38.30 -29.80
C THR A 164 30.01 39.33 -28.75
N LYS A 165 30.89 40.29 -29.08
CA LYS A 165 31.22 41.40 -28.15
C LYS A 165 29.98 42.22 -27.76
N SER A 166 29.08 42.47 -28.71
CA SER A 166 27.81 43.15 -28.43
C SER A 166 26.83 42.33 -27.58
N ILE A 167 26.82 41.00 -27.76
CA ILE A 167 26.01 40.10 -26.94
C ILE A 167 26.53 40.06 -25.50
N ILE A 168 27.85 39.99 -25.32
CA ILE A 168 28.50 39.99 -24.00
C ILE A 168 28.24 41.32 -23.28
N SER A 169 28.44 42.46 -23.95
CA SER A 169 28.27 43.78 -23.33
C SER A 169 26.85 44.07 -22.86
N SER A 170 25.85 43.42 -23.46
CA SER A 170 24.44 43.55 -23.10
C SER A 170 23.88 42.31 -22.39
N TRP A 171 24.75 41.39 -21.95
CA TRP A 171 24.32 40.09 -21.42
C TRP A 171 23.49 40.24 -20.15
N LYS A 172 23.90 41.10 -19.20
CA LYS A 172 23.21 41.28 -17.92
C LYS A 172 21.84 41.95 -18.08
N ASP A 173 21.68 42.80 -19.09
CA ASP A 173 20.48 43.62 -19.31
C ASP A 173 19.39 42.92 -20.14
N ASN A 174 19.70 41.78 -20.74
CA ASN A 174 18.77 41.04 -21.59
C ASN A 174 18.24 39.78 -20.92
N LYS A 175 16.98 39.43 -21.15
CA LYS A 175 16.44 38.13 -20.70
C LYS A 175 16.94 37.00 -21.59
N LYS A 176 17.04 35.81 -21.01
CA LYS A 176 17.64 34.64 -21.61
C LYS A 176 16.70 33.44 -21.51
N GLU A 177 16.81 32.55 -22.49
CA GLU A 177 16.28 31.19 -22.40
C GLU A 177 17.44 30.24 -22.04
N PHE A 178 17.30 29.55 -20.91
CA PHE A 178 18.29 28.62 -20.41
C PHE A 178 17.92 27.18 -20.72
N ARG A 179 18.93 26.39 -21.08
CA ARG A 179 18.84 24.96 -21.32
C ARG A 179 20.05 24.27 -20.71
N TYR A 180 19.83 23.58 -19.60
CA TYR A 180 20.82 22.75 -18.93
C TYR A 180 20.76 21.32 -19.49
N ILE A 181 21.91 20.75 -19.80
CA ILE A 181 22.04 19.45 -20.48
C ILE A 181 23.11 18.63 -19.76
N ASN A 182 22.75 17.40 -19.38
CA ASN A 182 23.67 16.34 -19.01
C ASN A 182 23.71 15.31 -20.16
N ARG A 183 24.85 15.13 -20.80
CA ARG A 183 25.00 14.33 -22.02
C ARG A 183 25.99 13.19 -21.83
N HIS A 184 25.60 12.03 -22.32
CA HIS A 184 26.48 10.88 -22.53
C HIS A 184 26.65 10.64 -24.03
N THR A 185 27.89 10.63 -24.50
CA THR A 185 28.20 10.31 -25.89
C THR A 185 28.67 8.86 -25.99
N LEU A 186 28.06 8.09 -26.90
CA LEU A 186 28.43 6.71 -27.20
C LEU A 186 29.05 6.64 -28.60
N THR A 187 30.20 5.99 -28.70
CA THR A 187 30.94 5.82 -29.96
C THR A 187 31.27 4.36 -30.21
N HIS A 188 31.51 4.01 -31.47
CA HIS A 188 31.92 2.66 -31.86
C HIS A 188 33.04 2.76 -32.91
N PRO A 189 34.10 1.92 -32.87
CA PRO A 189 35.18 1.94 -33.86
C PRO A 189 34.68 1.83 -35.31
N ASP A 190 33.80 0.85 -35.56
CA ASP A 190 33.26 0.53 -36.89
C ASP A 190 32.08 1.40 -37.38
N PHE A 191 31.69 2.44 -36.63
CA PHE A 191 30.63 3.35 -37.05
C PHE A 191 31.16 4.79 -37.19
N PRO A 192 30.87 5.48 -38.31
CA PRO A 192 31.27 6.87 -38.53
C PRO A 192 30.29 7.85 -37.87
N ILE A 193 29.78 7.52 -36.67
CA ILE A 193 28.77 8.30 -35.96
C ILE A 193 29.08 8.36 -34.47
N GLN A 194 28.48 9.34 -33.82
CA GLN A 194 28.36 9.42 -32.38
C GLN A 194 26.87 9.46 -31.99
N ILE A 195 26.52 8.83 -30.87
CA ILE A 195 25.15 8.83 -30.35
C ILE A 195 25.14 9.56 -29.02
N ASP A 196 24.48 10.70 -29.00
CA ASP A 196 24.33 11.55 -27.84
C ASP A 196 23.00 11.29 -27.15
N ILE A 197 23.08 10.87 -25.89
CA ILE A 197 21.93 10.66 -25.01
C ILE A 197 21.96 11.75 -23.95
N SER A 198 20.97 12.64 -23.99
CA SER A 198 20.96 13.88 -23.22
C SER A 198 19.74 13.96 -22.30
N THR A 199 19.96 14.25 -21.02
CA THR A 199 18.94 14.69 -20.07
C THR A 199 18.92 16.21 -20.03
N VAL A 200 17.77 16.81 -20.30
CA VAL A 200 17.60 18.24 -20.55
C VAL A 200 16.59 18.86 -19.59
N LYS A 201 16.99 19.96 -18.93
CA LYS A 201 16.11 20.89 -18.22
C LYS A 201 16.12 22.23 -18.95
N GLN A 202 14.97 22.72 -19.38
CA GLN A 202 14.90 23.94 -20.18
C GLN A 202 13.78 24.86 -19.75
N SER A 203 13.98 26.16 -19.96
CA SER A 203 12.97 27.20 -19.71
C SER A 203 11.68 26.88 -20.47
N GLU A 204 10.52 27.15 -19.86
CA GLU A 204 9.24 27.02 -20.54
C GLU A 204 9.21 27.86 -21.82
N ARG A 205 8.51 27.38 -22.85
CA ARG A 205 8.52 28.01 -24.16
C ARG A 205 8.00 29.46 -24.06
N GLY A 206 8.85 30.43 -24.38
CA GLY A 206 8.53 31.86 -24.32
C GLY A 206 8.76 32.51 -22.95
N LYS A 207 9.12 31.74 -21.91
CA LYS A 207 9.52 32.26 -20.61
C LYS A 207 11.02 32.61 -20.65
N ARG A 208 11.33 33.87 -20.35
CA ARG A 208 12.70 34.41 -20.39
C ARG A 208 13.01 35.09 -19.07
N THR A 209 14.20 34.89 -18.54
CA THR A 209 14.62 35.40 -17.22
C THR A 209 15.99 36.06 -17.29
N TYR A 210 16.34 36.89 -16.31
CA TYR A 210 17.65 37.56 -16.31
C TYR A 210 18.75 36.61 -15.82
N THR A 211 18.41 35.74 -14.87
CA THR A 211 19.31 34.80 -14.20
C THR A 211 18.85 33.35 -14.36
N PHE A 212 19.77 32.42 -14.11
CA PHE A 212 19.49 30.98 -14.09
C PHE A 212 18.53 30.61 -12.95
N ASP A 213 18.72 31.17 -11.76
CA ASP A 213 17.88 30.89 -10.58
C ASP A 213 16.42 31.33 -10.79
N GLU A 214 16.19 32.49 -11.41
CA GLU A 214 14.84 32.95 -11.79
C GLU A 214 14.15 32.00 -12.78
N ALA A 215 14.91 31.29 -13.61
CA ALA A 215 14.36 30.30 -14.54
C ALA A 215 13.79 29.08 -13.81
N ASN A 216 14.24 28.84 -12.57
CA ASN A 216 13.76 27.79 -11.66
C ASN A 216 13.76 26.40 -12.34
N LEU A 217 14.84 26.11 -13.07
CA LEU A 217 14.99 24.88 -13.87
C LEU A 217 15.03 23.63 -13.01
N ASP A 218 15.41 23.75 -11.73
CA ASP A 218 15.40 22.70 -10.71
C ASP A 218 14.01 22.10 -10.50
N ARG A 219 12.94 22.88 -10.70
CA ARG A 219 11.55 22.42 -10.57
C ARG A 219 10.92 21.91 -11.86
N ILE A 220 11.64 21.97 -12.98
CA ILE A 220 11.13 21.58 -14.29
C ILE A 220 11.42 20.10 -14.54
N SER A 221 10.42 19.37 -15.04
CA SER A 221 10.57 17.97 -15.42
C SER A 221 11.63 17.77 -16.48
N GLU A 222 12.50 16.78 -16.26
CA GLU A 222 13.54 16.38 -17.19
C GLU A 222 12.95 15.84 -18.49
N ARG A 223 13.65 16.10 -19.59
CA ARG A 223 13.37 15.53 -20.90
C ARG A 223 14.58 14.74 -21.37
N HIS A 224 14.34 13.59 -21.98
CA HIS A 224 15.40 12.80 -22.59
C HIS A 224 15.39 13.02 -24.10
N GLU A 225 16.58 13.16 -24.66
CA GLU A 225 16.81 13.37 -26.08
C GLU A 225 17.90 12.42 -26.57
N VAL A 226 17.69 11.88 -27.76
CA VAL A 226 18.65 10.99 -28.42
C VAL A 226 18.95 11.54 -29.80
N GLU A 227 20.22 11.77 -30.06
CA GLU A 227 20.74 12.36 -31.29
C GLU A 227 21.84 11.45 -31.85
N ILE A 228 21.69 11.00 -33.10
CA ILE A 228 22.78 10.35 -33.85
C ILE A 228 23.40 11.41 -34.74
N GLU A 229 24.68 11.70 -34.54
CA GLU A 229 25.42 12.67 -35.32
C GLU A 229 26.52 11.98 -36.15
N VAL A 230 26.66 12.38 -37.40
CA VAL A 230 27.71 11.82 -38.28
C VAL A 230 29.04 12.50 -37.99
N ASP A 231 30.08 11.71 -37.76
CA ASP A 231 31.43 12.21 -37.48
C ASP A 231 32.09 12.68 -38.79
N ASN A 232 32.28 14.00 -38.90
CA ASN A 232 32.85 14.64 -40.07
C ASN A 232 34.27 14.16 -40.41
N PHE A 233 35.03 13.63 -39.44
CA PHE A 233 36.40 13.15 -39.66
C PHE A 233 36.47 11.72 -40.18
N LYS A 234 35.37 10.96 -40.10
CA LYS A 234 35.30 9.56 -40.49
C LYS A 234 34.60 9.33 -41.83
N VAL A 235 34.16 10.38 -42.51
CA VAL A 235 33.39 10.29 -43.77
C VAL A 235 33.97 11.20 -44.85
N GLY A 236 33.59 10.95 -46.11
CA GLY A 236 34.07 11.72 -47.27
C GLY A 236 35.18 11.02 -48.05
N ILE A 237 35.83 11.77 -48.95
CA ILE A 237 36.83 11.23 -49.90
C ILE A 237 38.00 10.59 -49.14
N ALA A 238 38.44 9.41 -49.59
CA ALA A 238 39.48 8.58 -48.96
C ALA A 238 39.07 7.88 -47.64
N THR A 239 37.77 7.80 -47.34
CA THR A 239 37.20 6.96 -46.26
C THR A 239 36.35 5.83 -46.84
N GLU A 240 36.06 4.80 -46.04
CA GLU A 240 35.11 3.72 -46.40
C GLU A 240 33.66 4.23 -46.57
N TYR A 241 33.37 5.43 -46.08
CA TYR A 241 32.04 6.05 -46.06
C TYR A 241 31.95 7.24 -47.02
N ALA A 242 32.62 7.14 -48.18
CA ALA A 242 32.66 8.20 -49.19
C ALA A 242 31.38 8.33 -50.04
N THR A 243 30.50 7.32 -50.02
CA THR A 243 29.26 7.31 -50.81
C THR A 243 28.02 7.37 -49.91
N PRO A 244 26.90 7.98 -50.38
CA PRO A 244 25.65 7.99 -49.64
C PRO A 244 25.20 6.58 -49.24
N GLN A 245 25.39 5.59 -50.11
CA GLN A 245 24.96 4.21 -49.86
C GLN A 245 25.75 3.55 -48.73
N ALA A 246 27.08 3.69 -48.72
CA ALA A 246 27.93 3.12 -47.67
C ALA A 246 27.62 3.72 -46.29
N LEU A 247 27.44 5.06 -46.23
CA LEU A 247 27.07 5.76 -44.99
C LEU A 247 25.64 5.41 -44.54
N ASN A 248 24.69 5.31 -45.47
CA ASN A 248 23.29 4.98 -45.18
C ASN A 248 23.15 3.61 -44.49
N VAL A 249 23.96 2.61 -44.84
CA VAL A 249 23.92 1.28 -44.21
C VAL A 249 24.24 1.37 -42.72
N LYS A 250 25.34 2.05 -42.35
CA LYS A 250 25.74 2.22 -40.94
C LYS A 250 24.76 3.10 -40.17
N LEU A 251 24.29 4.18 -40.80
CA LEU A 251 23.31 5.07 -40.18
C LEU A 251 21.97 4.36 -39.93
N LYS A 252 21.44 3.59 -40.88
CA LYS A 252 20.25 2.76 -40.68
C LYS A 252 20.45 1.72 -39.58
N ARG A 253 21.63 1.11 -39.49
CA ARG A 253 21.94 0.15 -38.41
C ARG A 253 21.93 0.82 -37.05
N ALA A 254 22.44 2.05 -36.94
CA ALA A 254 22.40 2.81 -35.70
C ALA A 254 20.98 3.24 -35.32
N ILE A 255 20.19 3.71 -36.29
CA ILE A 255 18.76 4.01 -36.10
C ILE A 255 18.03 2.77 -35.59
N LEU A 256 18.31 1.60 -36.17
CA LEU A 256 17.72 0.33 -35.74
C LEU A 256 18.06 0.00 -34.28
N LEU A 257 19.31 0.20 -33.84
CA LEU A 257 19.71 -0.03 -32.46
C LEU A 257 19.00 0.90 -31.47
N VAL A 258 18.84 2.19 -31.82
CA VAL A 258 18.08 3.14 -31.01
C VAL A 258 16.61 2.75 -30.96
N LEU A 259 16.00 2.42 -32.10
CA LEU A 259 14.62 1.94 -32.16
C LEU A 259 14.41 0.66 -31.36
N SER A 260 15.41 -0.24 -31.35
CA SER A 260 15.36 -1.45 -30.55
C SER A 260 15.32 -1.18 -29.05
N GLY A 261 16.08 -0.18 -28.58
CA GLY A 261 15.98 0.30 -27.20
C GLY A 261 14.63 0.95 -26.90
N LEU A 262 14.14 1.81 -27.79
CA LEU A 262 12.85 2.50 -27.64
C LEU A 262 11.66 1.54 -27.58
N GLN A 263 11.66 0.49 -28.41
CA GLN A 263 10.55 -0.46 -28.51
C GLN A 263 10.77 -1.72 -27.68
N GLY A 264 11.91 -1.86 -26.97
CA GLY A 264 12.23 -3.05 -26.19
C GLY A 264 12.28 -4.34 -27.01
N THR A 265 12.66 -4.27 -28.30
CA THR A 265 12.73 -5.42 -29.20
C THR A 265 13.87 -5.30 -30.21
N ASN A 266 14.45 -6.43 -30.60
CA ASN A 266 15.40 -6.48 -31.72
C ASN A 266 14.75 -6.29 -33.10
N TYR A 267 13.42 -6.26 -33.17
CA TYR A 267 12.65 -6.17 -34.42
C TYR A 267 11.66 -4.99 -34.37
N PRO A 268 12.16 -3.74 -34.31
CA PRO A 268 11.28 -2.59 -34.22
C PRO A 268 10.36 -2.48 -35.45
N VAL A 269 9.10 -2.11 -35.20
CA VAL A 269 8.05 -1.92 -36.22
C VAL A 269 7.52 -0.50 -36.16
N SER A 270 6.86 -0.05 -37.23
CA SER A 270 6.31 1.31 -37.27
C SER A 270 5.18 1.49 -36.25
N TYR A 271 5.02 2.69 -35.70
CA TYR A 271 3.91 3.02 -34.78
C TYR A 271 2.53 2.73 -35.37
N PRO A 272 2.23 3.04 -36.65
CA PRO A 272 0.97 2.64 -37.28
C PRO A 272 0.71 1.13 -37.24
N LYS A 273 1.76 0.30 -37.31
CA LYS A 273 1.64 -1.16 -37.20
C LYS A 273 1.32 -1.60 -35.77
N GLN A 274 1.89 -0.93 -34.77
CA GLN A 274 1.55 -1.14 -33.36
C GLN A 274 0.10 -0.73 -33.07
N ASP A 275 -0.33 0.44 -33.57
CA ASP A 275 -1.70 0.94 -33.42
C ASP A 275 -2.72 -0.02 -34.07
N ASN A 276 -2.39 -0.57 -35.24
CA ASN A 276 -3.24 -1.55 -35.91
C ASN A 276 -3.36 -2.86 -35.12
N LEU A 277 -2.26 -3.34 -34.51
CA LEU A 277 -2.31 -4.50 -33.62
C LEU A 277 -3.21 -4.23 -32.41
N LEU A 278 -3.06 -3.06 -31.77
CA LEU A 278 -3.91 -2.67 -30.64
C LEU A 278 -5.39 -2.58 -31.03
N GLU A 279 -5.69 -2.09 -32.24
CA GLU A 279 -7.05 -2.10 -32.77
C GLU A 279 -7.56 -3.53 -32.99
N GLN A 280 -6.76 -4.45 -33.55
CA GLN A 280 -7.13 -5.86 -33.70
C GLN A 280 -7.39 -6.52 -32.34
N TYR A 281 -6.52 -6.30 -31.36
CA TYR A 281 -6.68 -6.75 -29.98
C TYR A 281 -8.01 -6.26 -29.38
N MET A 282 -8.31 -4.97 -29.50
CA MET A 282 -9.55 -4.41 -28.96
C MET A 282 -10.81 -4.91 -29.67
N LYS A 283 -10.72 -5.23 -30.97
CA LYS A 283 -11.82 -5.88 -31.72
C LYS A 283 -12.09 -7.30 -31.23
N ILE A 284 -11.04 -8.07 -30.92
CA ILE A 284 -11.17 -9.41 -30.34
C ILE A 284 -11.88 -9.32 -28.98
N LEU A 285 -11.50 -8.35 -28.14
CA LEU A 285 -12.10 -8.20 -26.81
C LEU A 285 -13.56 -7.71 -26.81
N MET A 286 -13.88 -6.71 -27.64
CA MET A 286 -15.18 -6.03 -27.58
C MET A 286 -16.18 -6.49 -28.64
N GLY A 287 -15.75 -7.26 -29.64
CA GLY A 287 -16.62 -7.75 -30.70
C GLY A 287 -17.42 -6.61 -31.37
N SER A 288 -18.76 -6.72 -31.35
CA SER A 288 -19.68 -5.72 -31.91
C SER A 288 -19.69 -4.38 -31.17
N ASP A 289 -19.25 -4.35 -29.91
CA ASP A 289 -19.29 -3.15 -29.06
C ASP A 289 -18.06 -2.24 -29.29
N TYR A 290 -17.13 -2.65 -30.17
CA TYR A 290 -15.94 -1.88 -30.48
C TYR A 290 -16.28 -0.58 -31.23
N GLN A 291 -15.96 0.56 -30.61
CA GLN A 291 -16.00 1.87 -31.27
C GLN A 291 -14.64 2.22 -31.88
N VAL A 292 -14.65 2.62 -33.16
CA VAL A 292 -13.46 2.96 -33.94
C VAL A 292 -12.71 4.16 -33.33
N LYS A 293 -11.37 4.04 -33.24
CA LYS A 293 -10.41 5.08 -32.75
C LYS A 293 -10.47 5.39 -31.25
N ARG A 294 -10.88 4.45 -30.40
CA ARG A 294 -10.75 4.60 -28.95
C ARG A 294 -9.27 4.52 -28.53
N ARG A 295 -8.79 5.48 -27.74
CA ARG A 295 -7.45 5.39 -27.13
C ARG A 295 -7.37 4.17 -26.22
N VAL A 296 -6.32 3.36 -26.39
CA VAL A 296 -6.03 2.20 -25.55
C VAL A 296 -5.26 2.66 -24.31
N TYR A 297 -5.67 2.16 -23.14
CA TYR A 297 -5.11 2.55 -21.85
C TYR A 297 -4.71 1.28 -21.08
N PRO A 298 -3.85 1.35 -20.05
CA PRO A 298 -3.45 0.18 -19.24
C PRO A 298 -4.63 -0.65 -18.70
N ARG A 299 -5.79 -0.05 -18.44
CA ARG A 299 -7.04 -0.75 -18.06
C ARG A 299 -7.59 -1.72 -19.12
N SER A 300 -7.12 -1.63 -20.36
CA SER A 300 -7.49 -2.50 -21.48
C SER A 300 -6.75 -3.84 -21.46
N PHE A 301 -5.79 -4.03 -20.55
CA PHE A 301 -5.09 -5.30 -20.38
C PHE A 301 -6.06 -6.37 -19.82
N VAL A 302 -6.33 -7.44 -20.58
CA VAL A 302 -7.39 -8.41 -20.24
C VAL A 302 -6.98 -9.40 -19.13
N GLY A 303 -5.68 -9.59 -18.89
CA GLY A 303 -5.19 -10.53 -17.88
C GLY A 303 -5.46 -10.04 -16.45
N PRO A 304 -6.15 -10.82 -15.59
CA PRO A 304 -6.43 -10.42 -14.22
C PRO A 304 -5.19 -10.52 -13.32
N SER A 305 -5.15 -9.74 -12.25
CA SER A 305 -4.09 -9.77 -11.24
C SER A 305 -4.43 -10.74 -10.10
N SER A 306 -3.43 -11.48 -9.63
CA SER A 306 -3.56 -12.40 -8.48
C SER A 306 -3.39 -11.69 -7.14
N VAL A 307 -4.13 -12.15 -6.14
CA VAL A 307 -4.12 -11.67 -4.74
C VAL A 307 -3.05 -12.41 -3.93
N SER A 308 -2.46 -11.77 -2.93
CA SER A 308 -1.51 -12.43 -2.03
C SER A 308 -2.19 -13.55 -1.22
N LEU A 309 -1.60 -14.75 -1.21
CA LEU A 309 -2.11 -15.89 -0.45
C LEU A 309 -1.97 -15.64 1.06
N GLN A 310 -3.06 -15.81 1.81
CA GLN A 310 -3.12 -15.59 3.26
C GLN A 310 -3.46 -16.88 4.01
N VAL A 311 -3.30 -16.86 5.34
CA VAL A 311 -3.52 -18.03 6.21
C VAL A 311 -4.95 -18.59 6.10
N ASN A 312 -5.94 -17.70 5.99
CA ASN A 312 -7.35 -18.08 5.79
C ASN A 312 -7.59 -18.87 4.49
N ASN A 313 -6.76 -18.68 3.46
CA ASN A 313 -6.87 -19.39 2.18
C ASN A 313 -6.27 -20.81 2.24
N ILE A 314 -5.52 -21.15 3.30
CA ILE A 314 -4.90 -22.47 3.50
C ILE A 314 -5.43 -23.21 4.74
N ALA A 315 -6.26 -22.55 5.54
CA ALA A 315 -6.92 -23.12 6.73
C ALA A 315 -7.84 -24.29 6.36
N GLU A 316 -8.30 -25.04 7.36
CA GLU A 316 -9.30 -26.07 7.14
C GLU A 316 -10.58 -25.50 6.52
N LEU A 317 -11.25 -26.32 5.70
CA LEU A 317 -12.46 -25.89 5.02
C LEU A 317 -13.58 -25.65 6.04
N ASN A 318 -14.07 -24.41 6.10
CA ASN A 318 -15.21 -24.04 6.92
C ASN A 318 -16.43 -23.83 6.02
N GLU A 319 -17.42 -24.71 6.11
CA GLU A 319 -18.64 -24.67 5.28
C GLU A 319 -19.47 -23.39 5.49
N ASP A 320 -19.35 -22.76 6.66
CA ASP A 320 -20.02 -21.51 7.03
C ASP A 320 -19.25 -20.26 6.55
N ALA A 321 -18.02 -20.40 6.06
CA ALA A 321 -17.22 -19.30 5.51
C ALA A 321 -17.33 -19.22 3.98
N ASN A 322 -17.28 -18.01 3.44
CA ASN A 322 -17.23 -17.74 2.00
C ASN A 322 -15.86 -17.18 1.60
N ILE A 323 -14.80 -17.89 1.98
CA ILE A 323 -13.41 -17.49 1.74
C ILE A 323 -12.82 -18.45 0.71
N PRO A 324 -12.24 -17.95 -0.41
CA PRO A 324 -11.58 -18.84 -1.36
C PRO A 324 -10.40 -19.56 -0.69
N ASN A 325 -10.31 -20.87 -0.90
CA ASN A 325 -9.36 -21.72 -0.20
C ASN A 325 -8.70 -22.70 -1.17
N ILE A 326 -7.37 -22.76 -1.14
CA ILE A 326 -6.57 -23.54 -2.11
C ILE A 326 -6.69 -25.06 -1.88
N ARG A 327 -7.25 -25.50 -0.74
CA ARG A 327 -7.53 -26.92 -0.49
C ARG A 327 -8.65 -27.49 -1.37
N ASN A 328 -9.35 -26.64 -2.14
CA ASN A 328 -10.49 -27.04 -2.96
C ASN A 328 -10.28 -26.69 -4.45
N ASP A 329 -9.90 -27.69 -5.25
CA ASP A 329 -9.81 -27.60 -6.73
C ASP A 329 -8.89 -26.47 -7.24
N TYR A 330 -7.62 -26.47 -6.80
CA TYR A 330 -6.58 -25.55 -7.27
C TYR A 330 -5.41 -26.27 -7.94
N THR A 331 -4.78 -25.52 -8.85
CA THR A 331 -3.47 -25.83 -9.42
C THR A 331 -2.41 -24.90 -8.83
N VAL A 332 -1.16 -25.34 -8.85
CA VAL A 332 0.03 -24.58 -8.48
C VAL A 332 1.10 -24.67 -9.56
N THR A 333 1.77 -23.56 -9.84
CA THR A 333 2.93 -23.46 -10.74
C THR A 333 3.97 -22.50 -10.16
N ASP A 334 5.20 -22.52 -10.68
CA ASP A 334 6.24 -21.58 -10.28
C ASP A 334 5.89 -20.15 -10.69
N LYS A 335 6.33 -19.18 -9.89
CA LYS A 335 6.34 -17.77 -10.28
C LYS A 335 7.73 -17.42 -10.79
N ALA A 336 7.86 -17.10 -12.08
CA ALA A 336 9.16 -16.70 -12.63
C ALA A 336 9.40 -15.21 -12.40
N ASP A 337 10.67 -14.84 -12.37
CA ASP A 337 11.09 -13.43 -12.34
C ASP A 337 11.18 -12.87 -13.77
N GLY A 338 10.03 -12.78 -14.43
CA GLY A 338 9.90 -12.29 -15.80
C GLY A 338 8.84 -11.20 -15.96
N ASP A 339 8.85 -10.50 -17.09
CA ASP A 339 7.85 -9.48 -17.39
C ASP A 339 6.55 -10.13 -17.85
N ARG A 340 5.44 -9.91 -17.14
CA ARG A 340 4.12 -10.36 -17.59
C ARG A 340 3.72 -9.65 -18.89
N LYS A 341 3.46 -10.41 -19.94
CA LYS A 341 3.04 -9.91 -21.26
C LYS A 341 2.00 -10.86 -21.88
N LEU A 342 1.08 -10.31 -22.65
CA LEU A 342 0.18 -11.09 -23.49
C LEU A 342 0.84 -11.37 -24.84
N LEU A 343 0.85 -12.61 -25.28
CA LEU A 343 1.18 -13.00 -26.65
C LEU A 343 -0.06 -12.86 -27.52
N VAL A 344 0.07 -12.08 -28.60
CA VAL A 344 -0.98 -11.86 -29.59
C VAL A 344 -0.48 -12.28 -30.96
N VAL A 345 -1.21 -13.16 -31.63
CA VAL A 345 -0.99 -13.52 -33.03
C VAL A 345 -1.92 -12.66 -33.89
N ASP A 346 -1.36 -11.78 -34.72
CA ASP A 346 -2.18 -10.93 -35.58
C ASP A 346 -2.82 -11.71 -36.74
N SER A 347 -3.71 -11.04 -37.49
CA SER A 347 -4.36 -11.62 -38.68
C SER A 347 -3.41 -12.03 -39.82
N SER A 348 -2.14 -11.61 -39.78
CA SER A 348 -1.10 -12.02 -40.73
C SER A 348 -0.25 -13.19 -40.24
N GLY A 349 -0.46 -13.65 -39.00
CA GLY A 349 0.35 -14.66 -38.35
C GLY A 349 1.62 -14.12 -37.68
N SER A 350 1.83 -12.80 -37.62
CA SER A 350 2.94 -12.20 -36.90
C SER A 350 2.70 -12.26 -35.38
N ILE A 351 3.72 -12.59 -34.60
CA ILE A 351 3.61 -12.79 -33.15
C ILE A 351 4.15 -11.56 -32.41
N TYR A 352 3.32 -10.98 -31.53
CA TYR A 352 3.65 -9.80 -30.72
C TYR A 352 3.45 -10.09 -29.25
N LEU A 353 4.13 -9.31 -28.42
CA LEU A 353 3.88 -9.22 -26.98
C LEU A 353 3.28 -7.85 -26.65
N ILE A 354 2.30 -7.82 -25.75
CA ILE A 354 1.69 -6.62 -25.20
C ILE A 354 1.93 -6.62 -23.69
N ASP A 355 2.60 -5.59 -23.17
CA ASP A 355 2.84 -5.46 -21.73
C ASP A 355 1.61 -4.91 -20.97
N THR A 356 1.70 -4.85 -19.64
CA THR A 356 0.60 -4.35 -18.79
C THR A 356 0.31 -2.85 -18.94
N ASN A 357 1.19 -2.10 -19.60
CA ASN A 357 1.03 -0.69 -19.96
C ASN A 357 0.53 -0.52 -21.41
N MET A 358 0.20 -1.63 -22.09
CA MET A 358 -0.24 -1.69 -23.49
C MET A 358 0.83 -1.28 -24.50
N ASN A 359 2.12 -1.35 -24.16
CA ASN A 359 3.19 -1.22 -25.15
C ASN A 359 3.33 -2.50 -25.97
N VAL A 360 3.55 -2.33 -27.27
CA VAL A 360 3.64 -3.42 -28.24
C VAL A 360 5.10 -3.75 -28.54
N GLN A 361 5.45 -5.03 -28.48
CA GLN A 361 6.76 -5.53 -28.86
C GLN A 361 6.60 -6.61 -29.94
N PHE A 362 7.18 -6.37 -31.12
CA PHE A 362 7.21 -7.41 -32.13
C PHE A 362 8.31 -8.43 -31.79
N THR A 363 7.99 -9.72 -31.79
CA THR A 363 8.95 -10.77 -31.40
C THR A 363 9.98 -11.06 -32.49
N GLY A 364 9.69 -10.67 -33.74
CA GLY A 364 10.45 -11.14 -34.91
C GLY A 364 10.05 -12.56 -35.37
N ALA A 365 9.08 -13.18 -34.71
CA ALA A 365 8.54 -14.49 -35.05
C ALA A 365 7.18 -14.37 -35.76
N ARG A 366 6.89 -15.34 -36.63
CA ARG A 366 5.60 -15.54 -37.29
C ARG A 366 5.21 -17.02 -37.25
N THR A 367 3.90 -17.29 -37.31
CA THR A 367 3.35 -18.62 -37.56
C THR A 367 2.62 -18.63 -38.89
N VAL A 368 2.65 -19.76 -39.58
CA VAL A 368 1.84 -20.00 -40.79
C VAL A 368 0.49 -20.64 -40.45
N ASN A 369 0.27 -20.99 -39.19
CA ASN A 369 -0.92 -21.70 -38.77
C ASN A 369 -2.08 -20.74 -38.53
N SER A 370 -2.99 -20.68 -39.50
CA SER A 370 -4.14 -19.76 -39.47
C SER A 370 -5.14 -20.04 -38.36
N GLU A 371 -5.13 -21.24 -37.75
CA GLU A 371 -5.98 -21.56 -36.60
C GLU A 371 -5.60 -20.77 -35.32
N LEU A 372 -4.44 -20.10 -35.34
CA LEU A 372 -3.97 -19.30 -34.22
C LEU A 372 -4.14 -17.80 -34.45
N PHE A 373 -4.59 -17.36 -35.63
CA PHE A 373 -4.70 -15.92 -35.94
C PHE A 373 -5.80 -15.28 -35.10
N GLY A 374 -5.46 -14.23 -34.35
CA GLY A 374 -6.36 -13.63 -33.37
C GLY A 374 -6.38 -14.35 -32.02
N SER A 375 -5.35 -15.15 -31.70
CA SER A 375 -5.19 -15.74 -30.37
C SER A 375 -4.53 -14.76 -29.40
N ILE A 376 -4.95 -14.82 -28.14
CA ILE A 376 -4.42 -14.05 -27.01
C ILE A 376 -4.08 -15.02 -25.89
N ILE A 377 -2.80 -15.12 -25.57
CA ILE A 377 -2.22 -16.03 -24.57
C ILE A 377 -1.55 -15.19 -23.48
N ASP A 378 -1.72 -15.55 -22.21
CA ASP A 378 -1.06 -14.87 -21.09
C ASP A 378 0.18 -15.65 -20.63
N GLY A 379 1.23 -14.92 -20.24
CA GLY A 379 2.54 -15.48 -20.00
C GLY A 379 3.55 -14.52 -19.36
N GLU A 380 4.69 -15.08 -19.00
CA GLU A 380 5.86 -14.36 -18.50
C GLU A 380 6.97 -14.39 -19.55
N HIS A 381 7.53 -13.21 -19.86
CA HIS A 381 8.64 -13.04 -20.78
C HIS A 381 9.96 -12.95 -20.01
N ILE A 382 10.82 -13.94 -20.20
CA ILE A 382 12.06 -14.16 -19.45
C ILE A 382 13.25 -13.95 -20.41
N LEU A 383 14.02 -12.89 -20.18
CA LEU A 383 15.13 -12.52 -21.07
C LEU A 383 16.40 -13.32 -20.81
N HIS A 384 16.68 -13.62 -19.54
CA HIS A 384 17.94 -14.22 -19.11
C HIS A 384 17.72 -15.42 -18.20
N ASP A 385 18.65 -16.38 -18.24
CA ASP A 385 18.72 -17.49 -17.30
C ASP A 385 19.38 -17.09 -15.96
N LYS A 386 19.52 -18.05 -15.04
CA LYS A 386 20.15 -17.85 -13.73
C LYS A 386 21.61 -17.38 -13.79
N GLU A 387 22.32 -17.67 -14.88
CA GLU A 387 23.70 -17.27 -15.11
C GLU A 387 23.82 -15.93 -15.86
N GLY A 388 22.69 -15.29 -16.18
CA GLY A 388 22.63 -14.03 -16.93
C GLY A 388 22.80 -14.18 -18.44
N ARG A 389 22.75 -15.41 -18.99
CA ARG A 389 22.80 -15.64 -20.44
C ARG A 389 21.44 -15.36 -21.05
N PHE A 390 21.44 -14.75 -22.24
CA PHE A 390 20.22 -14.40 -22.96
C PHE A 390 19.52 -15.65 -23.53
N ILE A 391 18.29 -15.91 -23.10
CA ILE A 391 17.48 -17.08 -23.51
C ILE A 391 16.22 -16.71 -24.30
N ASN A 392 15.67 -15.52 -24.08
CA ASN A 392 14.46 -15.00 -24.74
C ASN A 392 13.30 -16.01 -24.77
N LEU A 393 12.80 -16.38 -23.58
CA LEU A 393 11.76 -17.38 -23.37
C LEU A 393 10.42 -16.70 -23.03
N TYR A 394 9.35 -17.11 -23.69
CA TYR A 394 7.97 -16.81 -23.31
C TYR A 394 7.33 -18.04 -22.67
N ALA A 395 7.14 -17.97 -21.35
CA ALA A 395 6.51 -19.02 -20.54
C ALA A 395 5.01 -18.72 -20.37
N ALA A 396 4.19 -19.34 -21.20
CA ALA A 396 2.74 -19.17 -21.19
C ALA A 396 2.09 -19.93 -20.03
N PHE A 397 1.11 -19.30 -19.37
CA PHE A 397 0.42 -19.91 -18.22
C PHE A 397 -1.11 -19.93 -18.36
N ASP A 398 -1.71 -19.19 -19.29
CA ASP A 398 -3.16 -19.26 -19.59
C ASP A 398 -3.46 -18.85 -21.04
N ILE A 399 -4.64 -19.17 -21.56
CA ILE A 399 -5.13 -18.77 -22.89
C ILE A 399 -6.51 -18.14 -22.79
N TYR A 400 -6.67 -16.93 -23.32
CA TYR A 400 -7.94 -16.19 -23.22
C TYR A 400 -8.73 -16.23 -24.50
N TYR A 401 -8.05 -16.14 -25.65
CA TYR A 401 -8.70 -16.20 -26.95
C TYR A 401 -7.91 -17.13 -27.87
N ARG A 402 -8.63 -17.91 -28.67
CA ARG A 402 -8.07 -18.73 -29.75
C ARG A 402 -8.86 -18.50 -31.02
N ALA A 403 -8.20 -18.08 -32.09
CA ALA A 403 -8.89 -17.73 -33.35
C ALA A 403 -10.05 -16.72 -33.18
N GLY A 404 -9.93 -15.78 -32.22
CA GLY A 404 -11.00 -14.83 -31.87
C GLY A 404 -12.14 -15.38 -31.00
N GLU A 405 -12.18 -16.69 -30.71
CA GLU A 405 -13.14 -17.28 -29.77
C GLU A 405 -12.74 -16.93 -28.32
N ASP A 406 -13.72 -16.47 -27.51
CA ASP A 406 -13.51 -16.18 -26.09
C ASP A 406 -13.54 -17.48 -25.25
N LEU A 407 -12.37 -17.87 -24.74
CA LEU A 407 -12.19 -19.07 -23.91
C LEU A 407 -12.24 -18.75 -22.41
N ARG A 408 -12.42 -17.49 -22.01
CA ARG A 408 -12.34 -17.07 -20.61
C ARG A 408 -13.43 -17.66 -19.74
N THR A 409 -14.58 -18.03 -20.31
CA THR A 409 -15.68 -18.69 -19.59
C THR A 409 -15.40 -20.14 -19.22
N ARG A 410 -14.42 -20.79 -19.85
CA ARG A 410 -14.10 -22.22 -19.66
C ARG A 410 -13.47 -22.51 -18.30
N GLY A 411 -13.30 -23.78 -17.91
CA GLY A 411 -12.47 -24.13 -16.75
C GLY A 411 -10.98 -23.98 -17.07
N PHE A 412 -10.11 -23.97 -16.06
CA PHE A 412 -8.66 -23.95 -16.26
C PHE A 412 -8.11 -25.36 -16.54
N MET A 413 -8.40 -26.33 -15.68
CA MET A 413 -7.93 -27.72 -15.77
C MET A 413 -9.07 -28.70 -15.47
N CYS A 414 -9.13 -29.81 -16.22
CA CYS A 414 -10.16 -30.84 -16.07
C CYS A 414 -10.02 -31.62 -14.75
N LYS A 415 -11.13 -32.21 -14.29
CA LYS A 415 -11.17 -33.12 -13.15
C LYS A 415 -11.75 -34.47 -13.61
N GLY A 416 -11.07 -35.57 -13.31
CA GLY A 416 -11.50 -36.91 -13.74
C GLY A 416 -11.55 -37.06 -15.28
N ASP A 417 -12.64 -37.61 -15.80
CA ASP A 417 -12.82 -37.96 -17.22
C ASP A 417 -13.42 -36.83 -18.08
N ASP A 418 -13.42 -35.58 -17.59
CA ASP A 418 -13.95 -34.45 -18.34
C ASP A 418 -13.21 -34.22 -19.67
N ASN A 419 -13.94 -33.74 -20.68
CA ASN A 419 -13.40 -33.46 -22.02
C ASN A 419 -12.29 -32.38 -21.95
N PRO A 420 -11.02 -32.70 -22.27
CA PRO A 420 -9.91 -31.73 -22.18
C PRO A 420 -10.10 -30.49 -23.06
N ASN A 421 -10.87 -30.60 -24.15
CA ASN A 421 -11.12 -29.49 -25.06
C ASN A 421 -12.05 -28.41 -24.46
N GLU A 422 -12.64 -28.63 -23.29
CA GLU A 422 -13.47 -27.66 -22.58
C GLU A 422 -12.68 -26.83 -21.55
N TYR A 423 -11.37 -27.04 -21.45
CA TYR A 423 -10.51 -26.42 -20.44
C TYR A 423 -9.34 -25.65 -21.05
N ARG A 424 -8.97 -24.51 -20.45
CA ARG A 424 -7.97 -23.58 -20.98
C ARG A 424 -6.56 -24.18 -21.02
N LEU A 425 -6.11 -24.89 -19.99
CA LEU A 425 -4.74 -25.41 -19.94
C LEU A 425 -4.46 -26.44 -21.06
N PRO A 426 -5.31 -27.45 -21.31
CA PRO A 426 -5.15 -28.31 -22.48
C PRO A 426 -5.17 -27.54 -23.80
N LEU A 427 -6.08 -26.56 -23.95
CA LEU A 427 -6.16 -25.73 -25.17
C LEU A 427 -4.90 -24.87 -25.39
N LEU A 428 -4.28 -24.38 -24.31
CA LEU A 428 -3.01 -23.66 -24.34
C LEU A 428 -1.89 -24.57 -24.85
N VAL A 429 -1.77 -25.78 -24.29
CA VAL A 429 -0.75 -26.76 -24.70
C VAL A 429 -0.92 -27.14 -26.16
N GLN A 430 -2.16 -27.38 -26.61
CA GLN A 430 -2.46 -27.62 -28.02
C GLN A 430 -2.07 -26.44 -28.91
N ALA A 431 -2.43 -25.22 -28.52
CA ALA A 431 -2.11 -24.00 -29.28
C ALA A 431 -0.60 -23.79 -29.44
N LEU A 432 0.19 -24.04 -28.38
CA LEU A 432 1.65 -23.94 -28.44
C LEU A 432 2.30 -25.06 -29.26
N ALA A 433 1.78 -26.30 -29.18
CA ALA A 433 2.27 -27.41 -29.98
C ALA A 433 2.13 -27.18 -31.49
N VAL A 434 1.09 -26.46 -31.91
CA VAL A 434 0.82 -26.12 -33.32
C VAL A 434 1.32 -24.73 -33.73
N LEU A 435 1.94 -23.97 -32.82
CA LEU A 435 2.44 -22.62 -33.08
C LEU A 435 3.54 -22.60 -34.15
N ARG A 436 4.48 -23.54 -34.10
CA ARG A 436 5.58 -23.72 -35.07
C ARG A 436 6.17 -22.38 -35.56
N PRO A 437 6.70 -21.53 -34.65
CA PRO A 437 7.15 -20.20 -34.99
C PRO A 437 8.43 -20.23 -35.84
N SER A 438 8.51 -19.34 -36.83
CA SER A 438 9.71 -19.09 -37.64
C SER A 438 10.07 -17.60 -37.68
N GLY A 439 11.33 -17.30 -37.95
CA GLY A 439 11.82 -15.92 -38.02
C GLY A 439 11.30 -15.16 -39.25
N VAL A 440 11.21 -13.83 -39.16
CA VAL A 440 10.76 -12.99 -40.30
C VAL A 440 11.77 -12.89 -41.45
N SER A 441 13.04 -13.23 -41.23
CA SER A 441 14.10 -13.10 -42.23
C SER A 441 13.94 -14.08 -43.40
N SER A 442 13.48 -15.30 -43.13
CA SER A 442 13.15 -16.33 -44.14
C SER A 442 12.29 -17.41 -43.49
N ALA A 443 11.57 -18.21 -44.30
CA ALA A 443 10.75 -19.31 -43.78
C ALA A 443 11.57 -20.38 -43.01
N ASP A 444 12.85 -20.53 -43.37
CA ASP A 444 13.81 -21.45 -42.74
C ASP A 444 14.56 -20.80 -41.56
N SER A 445 14.35 -19.50 -41.30
CA SER A 445 15.00 -18.81 -40.18
C SER A 445 14.45 -19.36 -38.86
N PRO A 446 15.31 -19.72 -37.90
CA PRO A 446 14.85 -20.13 -36.58
C PRO A 446 14.06 -19.01 -35.91
N SER A 447 13.11 -19.38 -35.05
CA SER A 447 12.39 -18.41 -34.22
C SER A 447 13.38 -17.65 -33.34
N PRO A 448 13.32 -16.31 -33.27
CA PRO A 448 14.15 -15.52 -32.37
C PRO A 448 13.79 -15.64 -30.89
N MET A 449 12.69 -16.33 -30.57
CA MET A 449 12.13 -16.50 -29.23
C MET A 449 11.66 -17.94 -29.02
N ARG A 450 11.81 -18.46 -27.81
CA ARG A 450 11.25 -19.75 -27.36
C ARG A 450 9.86 -19.54 -26.77
N PHE A 451 8.94 -20.48 -27.00
CA PHE A 451 7.57 -20.43 -26.49
C PHE A 451 7.25 -21.76 -25.82
N GLU A 452 6.94 -21.73 -24.52
CA GLU A 452 6.73 -22.94 -23.72
C GLU A 452 5.52 -22.77 -22.79
N ALA A 453 4.78 -23.85 -22.54
CA ALA A 453 3.71 -23.85 -21.54
C ALA A 453 4.30 -24.13 -20.16
N LYS A 454 3.90 -23.37 -19.14
CA LYS A 454 4.22 -23.69 -17.75
C LYS A 454 3.60 -25.04 -17.36
N THR A 455 4.32 -25.75 -16.50
CA THR A 455 3.81 -26.99 -15.91
C THR A 455 3.01 -26.66 -14.65
N PHE A 456 1.80 -27.23 -14.55
CA PHE A 456 0.92 -27.07 -13.39
C PHE A 456 0.80 -28.40 -12.64
N TYR A 457 0.74 -28.30 -11.32
CA TYR A 457 0.48 -29.42 -10.42
C TYR A 457 -0.85 -29.16 -9.71
N ALA A 458 -1.67 -30.19 -9.52
CA ALA A 458 -3.00 -30.04 -8.93
C ALA A 458 -3.16 -31.01 -7.76
N SER A 459 -4.11 -30.71 -6.87
CA SER A 459 -4.61 -31.70 -5.94
C SER A 459 -5.39 -32.79 -6.69
N SER A 460 -5.27 -34.04 -6.25
CA SER A 460 -6.08 -35.18 -6.69
C SER A 460 -6.66 -35.92 -5.48
N ASP A 461 -7.53 -36.90 -5.70
CA ASP A 461 -8.11 -37.71 -4.61
C ASP A 461 -7.03 -38.38 -3.72
N ASN A 462 -5.81 -38.57 -4.27
CA ASN A 462 -4.69 -39.19 -3.58
C ASN A 462 -3.55 -38.22 -3.23
N GLN A 463 -3.66 -36.94 -3.60
CA GLN A 463 -2.60 -35.95 -3.40
C GLN A 463 -3.17 -34.58 -3.01
N SER A 464 -2.79 -34.08 -1.84
CA SER A 464 -3.16 -32.73 -1.40
C SER A 464 -2.43 -31.64 -2.18
N ILE A 465 -3.01 -30.43 -2.21
CA ILE A 465 -2.34 -29.25 -2.80
C ILE A 465 -1.00 -28.95 -2.13
N PHE A 466 -0.85 -29.24 -0.83
CA PHE A 466 0.40 -29.05 -0.09
C PHE A 466 1.51 -29.98 -0.58
N GLN A 467 1.19 -31.24 -0.88
CA GLN A 467 2.14 -32.18 -1.49
C GLN A 467 2.55 -31.72 -2.89
N ALA A 468 1.63 -31.15 -3.68
CA ALA A 468 1.96 -30.55 -4.97
C ALA A 468 2.91 -29.34 -4.82
N CYS A 469 2.69 -28.49 -3.81
CA CYS A 469 3.59 -27.39 -3.47
C CYS A 469 4.97 -27.90 -3.04
N GLY A 470 5.03 -28.94 -2.21
CA GLY A 470 6.28 -29.57 -1.79
C GLY A 470 7.11 -30.10 -2.96
N TYR A 471 6.46 -30.79 -3.89
CA TYR A 471 7.09 -31.29 -5.12
C TYR A 471 7.62 -30.17 -6.02
N LEU A 472 6.83 -29.10 -6.22
CA LEU A 472 7.25 -27.93 -6.97
C LEU A 472 8.47 -27.25 -6.32
N MET A 473 8.46 -27.12 -4.99
CA MET A 473 9.57 -26.51 -4.24
C MET A 473 10.85 -27.33 -4.37
N GLU A 474 10.77 -28.66 -4.37
CA GLU A 474 11.92 -29.53 -4.60
C GLU A 474 12.49 -29.34 -6.02
N LYS A 475 11.65 -29.18 -7.04
CA LYS A 475 12.10 -28.85 -8.41
C LYS A 475 12.80 -27.51 -8.50
N VAL A 476 12.31 -26.50 -7.78
CA VAL A 476 12.97 -25.19 -7.69
C VAL A 476 14.36 -25.34 -7.05
N LYS A 477 14.46 -26.07 -5.93
CA LYS A 477 15.73 -26.28 -5.19
C LYS A 477 16.74 -27.14 -5.95
N SER A 478 16.29 -28.13 -6.71
CA SER A 478 17.13 -29.01 -7.53
C SER A 478 17.61 -28.36 -8.83
N GLY A 479 17.22 -27.11 -9.12
CA GLY A 479 17.72 -26.36 -10.26
C GLY A 479 17.11 -26.77 -11.60
N VAL A 480 15.93 -27.40 -11.60
CA VAL A 480 15.25 -27.86 -12.84
C VAL A 480 14.86 -26.69 -13.75
N PHE A 481 14.50 -25.55 -13.17
CA PHE A 481 14.20 -24.34 -13.92
C PHE A 481 15.48 -23.59 -14.28
N GLU A 482 15.66 -23.22 -15.55
CA GLU A 482 16.82 -22.46 -16.03
C GLU A 482 16.79 -20.97 -15.58
N TYR A 483 15.63 -20.47 -15.12
CA TYR A 483 15.40 -19.08 -14.72
C TYR A 483 15.11 -18.91 -13.23
N GLN A 484 15.26 -17.67 -12.73
CA GLN A 484 14.98 -17.33 -11.33
C GLN A 484 13.48 -17.42 -11.03
N THR A 485 13.14 -17.94 -9.85
CA THR A 485 11.76 -18.03 -9.35
C THR A 485 11.65 -17.36 -7.99
N ASP A 486 10.55 -16.63 -7.76
CA ASP A 486 10.33 -15.81 -6.55
C ASP A 486 9.08 -16.22 -5.75
N GLY A 487 8.45 -17.34 -6.10
CA GLY A 487 7.25 -17.82 -5.42
C GLY A 487 6.46 -18.86 -6.20
N MET A 488 5.17 -18.95 -5.89
CA MET A 488 4.20 -19.86 -6.51
C MET A 488 2.94 -19.09 -6.91
N ILE A 489 2.29 -19.53 -8.00
CA ILE A 489 0.98 -19.04 -8.43
C ILE A 489 -0.03 -20.16 -8.28
N PHE A 490 -1.19 -19.82 -7.70
CA PHE A 490 -2.33 -20.70 -7.55
C PHE A 490 -3.48 -20.25 -8.45
N THR A 491 -3.92 -21.15 -9.32
CA THR A 491 -5.00 -20.90 -10.27
C THR A 491 -6.14 -21.90 -10.02
N PRO A 492 -7.39 -21.43 -9.85
CA PRO A 492 -8.53 -22.31 -9.59
C PRO A 492 -8.83 -23.17 -10.82
N MET A 493 -9.06 -24.47 -10.62
CA MET A 493 -9.27 -25.45 -11.70
C MET A 493 -10.59 -25.23 -12.43
N LEU A 494 -11.67 -24.98 -11.70
CA LEU A 494 -13.05 -25.04 -12.21
C LEU A 494 -13.73 -23.66 -12.29
N MET A 495 -12.98 -22.61 -12.63
CA MET A 495 -13.49 -21.25 -12.74
C MET A 495 -13.10 -20.57 -14.05
N GLY A 496 -14.03 -19.76 -14.58
CA GLY A 496 -13.73 -18.83 -15.67
C GLY A 496 -12.82 -17.68 -15.21
N VAL A 497 -12.06 -17.10 -16.14
CA VAL A 497 -11.11 -16.03 -15.86
C VAL A 497 -11.80 -14.84 -15.21
N GLY A 498 -11.30 -14.41 -14.05
CA GLY A 498 -11.88 -13.30 -13.28
C GLY A 498 -13.22 -13.62 -12.60
N SER A 499 -13.73 -14.85 -12.69
CA SER A 499 -15.03 -15.26 -12.13
C SER A 499 -14.87 -16.20 -10.92
N ASN A 500 -15.98 -16.47 -10.23
CA ASN A 500 -16.09 -17.43 -9.12
C ASN A 500 -16.76 -18.75 -9.51
N LYS A 501 -17.11 -18.95 -10.79
CA LYS A 501 -17.76 -20.16 -11.31
C LYS A 501 -17.39 -20.40 -12.77
N ILE A 502 -17.44 -21.67 -13.19
CA ILE A 502 -17.31 -22.06 -14.60
C ILE A 502 -18.47 -21.50 -15.44
N GLY A 503 -18.24 -21.31 -16.73
CA GLY A 503 -19.23 -20.81 -17.70
C GLY A 503 -19.48 -19.30 -17.63
N SER A 504 -18.75 -18.56 -16.81
CA SER A 504 -18.88 -17.10 -16.69
C SER A 504 -17.52 -16.44 -16.62
N THR A 505 -17.45 -15.20 -17.12
CA THR A 505 -16.25 -14.35 -17.09
C THR A 505 -16.68 -12.93 -16.81
N THR A 506 -15.72 -12.08 -16.48
CA THR A 506 -15.92 -10.64 -16.32
C THR A 506 -15.65 -9.87 -17.62
N SER A 507 -15.99 -8.58 -17.62
CA SER A 507 -15.66 -7.69 -18.74
C SER A 507 -14.14 -7.71 -19.03
N PRO A 508 -13.71 -7.68 -20.29
CA PRO A 508 -12.31 -7.81 -20.69
C PRO A 508 -11.51 -6.53 -20.40
N LYS A 509 -11.28 -6.27 -19.12
CA LYS A 509 -10.52 -5.14 -18.59
C LYS A 509 -9.61 -5.65 -17.48
N LYS A 510 -8.59 -4.86 -17.17
CA LYS A 510 -7.67 -5.13 -16.07
C LYS A 510 -8.47 -5.12 -14.77
N MET A 511 -8.34 -6.19 -13.98
CA MET A 511 -8.98 -6.33 -12.68
C MET A 511 -8.19 -7.26 -11.78
N THR A 512 -8.59 -7.31 -10.51
CA THR A 512 -8.09 -8.29 -9.53
C THR A 512 -9.01 -9.51 -9.51
N TRP A 513 -8.44 -10.72 -9.50
CA TRP A 513 -9.20 -11.97 -9.41
C TRP A 513 -9.05 -12.57 -8.01
N ASP A 514 -10.09 -12.44 -7.19
CA ASP A 514 -10.11 -12.84 -5.77
C ASP A 514 -9.85 -14.35 -5.53
N TYR A 515 -9.92 -15.17 -6.58
CA TYR A 515 -9.67 -16.62 -6.54
C TYR A 515 -8.31 -17.01 -7.15
N SER A 516 -7.55 -16.09 -7.73
CA SER A 516 -6.18 -16.37 -8.19
C SER A 516 -5.19 -15.85 -7.15
N PHE A 517 -4.33 -16.73 -6.63
CA PHE A 517 -3.38 -16.37 -5.58
C PHE A 517 -1.94 -16.37 -6.04
N LYS A 518 -1.14 -15.49 -5.45
CA LYS A 518 0.32 -15.52 -5.49
C LYS A 518 0.86 -15.72 -4.09
N TRP A 519 1.75 -16.68 -3.91
CA TRP A 519 2.51 -16.86 -2.69
C TRP A 519 3.96 -16.49 -2.95
N LYS A 520 4.55 -15.72 -2.03
CA LYS A 520 5.98 -15.42 -2.01
C LYS A 520 6.55 -15.80 -0.66
N PRO A 521 7.82 -16.26 -0.60
CA PRO A 521 8.54 -16.35 0.67
C PRO A 521 8.48 -15.01 1.41
N PRO A 522 8.29 -14.99 2.74
CA PRO A 522 8.01 -13.77 3.51
C PRO A 522 9.03 -12.63 3.31
N LYS A 523 10.30 -13.01 3.12
CA LYS A 523 11.42 -12.09 2.85
C LYS A 523 11.32 -11.32 1.53
N PHE A 524 10.48 -11.77 0.59
CA PHE A 524 10.29 -11.17 -0.73
C PHE A 524 8.97 -10.39 -0.85
N ASN A 525 8.23 -10.20 0.25
CA ASN A 525 7.07 -9.34 0.26
C ASN A 525 7.50 -7.87 0.23
N THR A 526 6.95 -7.11 -0.72
CA THR A 526 7.25 -5.69 -0.94
C THR A 526 5.97 -4.87 -1.07
N ILE A 527 6.09 -3.57 -0.80
CA ILE A 527 5.03 -2.59 -1.06
C ILE A 527 5.62 -1.42 -1.85
N ASP A 528 4.93 -1.03 -2.92
CA ASP A 528 5.29 0.14 -3.72
C ASP A 528 4.64 1.38 -3.12
N PHE A 529 5.44 2.29 -2.59
CA PHE A 529 4.98 3.55 -2.00
C PHE A 529 5.37 4.75 -2.86
N MET A 530 4.47 5.74 -2.96
CA MET A 530 4.84 7.08 -3.39
C MET A 530 5.54 7.80 -2.23
N VAL A 531 6.78 8.19 -2.43
CA VAL A 531 7.62 8.85 -1.41
C VAL A 531 7.38 10.36 -1.45
N THR A 532 7.09 10.95 -0.29
CA THR A 532 7.07 12.41 -0.11
C THR A 532 7.95 12.81 1.07
N TYR A 533 8.93 13.69 0.87
CA TYR A 533 9.81 14.12 1.96
C TYR A 533 9.13 15.15 2.88
N GLN A 534 9.35 15.03 4.20
CA GLN A 534 8.93 16.06 5.15
C GLN A 534 9.70 17.36 4.92
N ARG A 535 8.99 18.49 4.97
CA ARG A 535 9.55 19.83 4.79
C ARG A 535 9.41 20.65 6.08
N GLY A 536 10.41 21.47 6.36
CA GLY A 536 10.40 22.43 7.46
C GLY A 536 9.45 23.61 7.21
N THR A 537 9.35 24.51 8.19
CA THR A 537 8.52 25.73 8.12
C THR A 537 8.96 26.71 7.03
N ASP A 538 10.18 26.58 6.51
CA ASP A 538 10.77 27.35 5.41
C ASP A 538 10.53 26.72 4.02
N GLY A 539 9.85 25.56 3.97
CA GLY A 539 9.55 24.82 2.74
C GLY A 539 10.72 23.97 2.20
N ARG A 540 11.87 23.95 2.88
CA ARG A 540 13.01 23.08 2.54
C ARG A 540 12.86 21.70 3.16
N GLU A 541 13.48 20.70 2.57
CA GLU A 541 13.45 19.32 3.09
C GLU A 541 14.15 19.24 4.46
N ASP A 542 13.51 18.57 5.41
CA ASP A 542 13.98 18.46 6.79
C ASP A 542 15.09 17.39 6.89
N ILE A 543 16.33 17.83 7.14
CA ILE A 543 17.52 16.96 7.28
C ILE A 543 17.84 16.80 8.77
N LYS A 544 17.86 15.55 9.25
CA LYS A 544 18.13 15.19 10.64
C LYS A 544 19.45 14.44 10.78
N ASN A 545 20.01 14.42 11.99
CA ASN A 545 21.30 13.79 12.30
C ASN A 545 21.09 12.58 13.23
N VAL A 546 21.80 11.48 12.98
CA VAL A 546 21.92 10.34 13.89
C VAL A 546 23.21 10.49 14.69
N PHE A 547 23.12 10.45 16.02
CA PHE A 547 24.29 10.43 16.91
C PHE A 547 24.54 8.99 17.37
N GLN A 548 25.66 8.39 16.97
CA GLN A 548 26.04 7.08 17.50
C GLN A 548 26.57 7.21 18.93
N ALA A 549 26.01 6.42 19.85
CA ALA A 549 26.50 6.33 21.23
C ALA A 549 27.75 5.42 21.26
N GLY A 550 28.93 6.01 21.01
CA GLY A 550 30.20 5.30 21.11
C GLY A 550 31.35 6.14 20.56
N THR A 551 32.19 6.65 21.45
CA THR A 551 33.43 7.38 21.15
C THR A 551 34.41 6.50 20.39
N ASP A 552 34.40 6.57 19.07
CA ASP A 552 35.54 6.18 18.24
C ASP A 552 36.30 7.46 17.85
N LEU A 553 37.41 7.71 18.55
CA LEU A 553 38.24 8.92 18.42
C LEU A 553 39.05 8.96 17.11
N SER A 554 38.82 8.04 16.18
CA SER A 554 39.64 7.86 14.97
C SER A 554 38.98 8.30 13.65
N ALA A 555 37.67 8.59 13.61
CA ALA A 555 36.96 8.96 12.37
C ALA A 555 36.49 10.43 12.38
N ALA A 556 37.00 11.25 11.47
CA ALA A 556 36.80 12.71 11.43
C ALA A 556 35.38 13.20 11.07
N THR A 557 34.39 12.31 10.88
CA THR A 557 32.97 12.70 10.72
C THR A 557 32.06 11.52 11.07
N GLN A 558 31.46 11.50 12.26
CA GLN A 558 30.45 10.50 12.68
C GLN A 558 28.99 11.02 12.64
N ILE A 559 28.71 12.11 11.92
CA ILE A 559 27.34 12.61 11.78
C ILE A 559 26.71 11.99 10.54
N THR A 560 25.97 10.90 10.73
CA THR A 560 25.13 10.32 9.68
C THR A 560 23.85 11.13 9.56
N GLN A 561 23.54 11.62 8.36
CA GLN A 561 22.35 12.45 8.13
C GLN A 561 21.25 11.63 7.46
N TYR A 562 19.99 12.01 7.65
CA TYR A 562 18.85 11.33 7.07
C TYR A 562 17.68 12.28 6.77
N LYS A 563 16.81 11.87 5.85
CA LYS A 563 15.52 12.51 5.56
C LYS A 563 14.38 11.63 6.07
N THR A 564 13.29 12.25 6.54
CA THR A 564 12.06 11.52 6.86
C THR A 564 11.10 11.59 5.68
N ALA A 565 10.72 10.43 5.15
CA ALA A 565 9.73 10.22 4.10
C ALA A 565 8.37 9.84 4.69
N VAL A 566 7.31 10.41 4.14
CA VAL A 566 5.92 9.97 4.27
C VAL A 566 5.61 9.04 3.09
N LEU A 567 5.32 7.79 3.41
CA LEU A 567 4.98 6.74 2.47
C LEU A 567 3.48 6.77 2.17
N ARG A 568 3.15 7.01 0.90
CA ARG A 568 1.77 7.15 0.43
C ARG A 568 1.34 6.00 -0.46
N VAL A 569 0.06 5.66 -0.39
CA VAL A 569 -0.64 4.68 -1.22
C VAL A 569 -1.83 5.34 -1.91
N GLY A 570 -2.30 4.75 -3.00
CA GLY A 570 -3.51 5.23 -3.66
C GLY A 570 -4.78 4.84 -2.89
N PHE A 571 -5.63 5.82 -2.61
CA PHE A 571 -6.80 5.65 -1.77
C PHE A 571 -8.05 6.26 -2.43
N ASN A 572 -9.15 5.50 -2.49
CA ASN A 572 -10.48 5.97 -2.81
C ASN A 572 -11.39 5.77 -1.58
N GLU A 573 -12.04 6.85 -1.12
CA GLU A 573 -12.95 6.84 0.02
C GLU A 573 -14.19 5.95 -0.20
N GLU A 574 -14.69 5.86 -1.43
CA GLU A 574 -15.87 5.06 -1.78
C GLU A 574 -15.57 3.56 -1.85
N GLN A 575 -14.31 3.19 -2.11
CA GLN A 575 -13.89 1.79 -2.29
C GLN A 575 -13.18 1.18 -1.07
N HIS A 576 -12.47 2.00 -0.29
CA HIS A 576 -11.58 1.52 0.77
C HIS A 576 -12.09 1.77 2.20
N GLY A 577 -13.28 2.37 2.36
CA GLY A 577 -13.95 2.56 3.65
C GLY A 577 -15.47 2.54 3.50
N TYR A 578 -16.19 2.58 4.62
CA TYR A 578 -17.63 2.78 4.62
C TYR A 578 -17.94 4.27 4.82
N THR A 579 -18.81 4.84 3.98
CA THR A 579 -19.27 6.23 4.14
C THR A 579 -19.97 6.43 5.48
N ASN A 580 -20.83 5.48 5.88
CA ASN A 580 -21.44 5.41 7.20
C ASN A 580 -21.77 3.96 7.59
N PRO A 581 -20.82 3.23 8.20
CA PRO A 581 -21.01 1.80 8.49
C PRO A 581 -22.19 1.57 9.45
N CYS A 582 -22.40 2.41 10.46
CA CYS A 582 -23.50 2.21 11.39
C CYS A 582 -24.87 2.42 10.73
N GLN A 583 -24.99 3.35 9.79
CA GLN A 583 -26.20 3.49 9.00
C GLN A 583 -26.45 2.26 8.12
N ASN A 584 -25.41 1.71 7.48
CA ASN A 584 -25.53 0.46 6.72
C ASN A 584 -25.98 -0.72 7.62
N VAL A 585 -25.51 -0.79 8.87
CA VAL A 585 -25.99 -1.79 9.85
C VAL A 585 -27.48 -1.58 10.18
N ILE A 586 -27.88 -0.33 10.42
CA ILE A 586 -29.27 0.06 10.74
C ILE A 586 -30.23 -0.30 9.59
N ASP A 587 -29.79 -0.13 8.35
CA ASP A 587 -30.59 -0.35 7.15
C ASP A 587 -30.50 -1.79 6.61
N ASP A 588 -29.74 -2.68 7.27
CA ASP A 588 -29.38 -4.03 6.79
C ASP A 588 -28.72 -4.03 5.40
N ASP A 589 -28.12 -2.91 5.01
CA ASP A 589 -27.51 -2.70 3.71
C ASP A 589 -26.06 -3.20 3.69
N LEU A 590 -25.76 -4.11 2.77
CA LEU A 590 -24.42 -4.57 2.49
C LEU A 590 -23.98 -3.91 1.20
N PRO A 591 -23.27 -2.76 1.24
CA PRO A 591 -22.80 -2.13 0.03
C PRO A 591 -21.93 -3.13 -0.73
N THR A 592 -22.42 -3.54 -1.89
CA THR A 592 -21.66 -4.27 -2.90
C THR A 592 -20.59 -3.30 -3.38
N VAL A 593 -19.33 -3.74 -3.32
CA VAL A 593 -18.23 -2.94 -3.82
C VAL A 593 -18.44 -2.82 -5.33
N THR A 594 -19.02 -1.71 -5.77
CA THR A 594 -18.99 -1.30 -7.17
C THR A 594 -17.53 -1.15 -7.57
N ASP A 595 -17.20 -1.69 -8.74
CA ASP A 595 -15.91 -1.66 -9.45
C ASP A 595 -14.75 -1.10 -8.59
N ARG A 596 -13.98 -1.99 -7.95
CA ARG A 596 -12.81 -1.66 -7.08
C ARG A 596 -11.75 -0.80 -7.80
N ASP A 597 -11.91 -0.62 -9.11
CA ASP A 597 -11.03 0.13 -10.01
C ASP A 597 -11.66 1.45 -10.52
N ASP A 598 -12.81 1.91 -9.99
CA ASP A 598 -13.34 3.27 -10.23
C ASP A 598 -12.43 4.36 -9.62
N GLU A 599 -11.87 5.21 -10.48
CA GLU A 599 -10.85 6.20 -10.10
C GLU A 599 -11.42 7.57 -9.70
N ASN A 600 -12.75 7.75 -9.70
CA ASN A 600 -13.35 8.99 -9.22
C ASN A 600 -13.10 9.13 -7.70
N GLY A 601 -12.23 10.08 -7.32
CA GLY A 601 -11.82 10.30 -5.92
C GLY A 601 -10.48 9.68 -5.50
N TYR A 602 -9.77 8.99 -6.40
CA TYR A 602 -8.49 8.35 -6.12
C TYR A 602 -7.37 9.37 -5.84
N LYS A 603 -6.83 9.37 -4.61
CA LYS A 603 -5.82 10.33 -4.12
C LYS A 603 -4.69 9.65 -3.34
N PRO A 604 -3.48 10.23 -3.30
CA PRO A 604 -2.37 9.69 -2.52
C PRO A 604 -2.52 10.01 -1.03
N MET A 605 -2.69 8.98 -0.20
CA MET A 605 -2.83 9.10 1.25
C MET A 605 -1.68 8.41 1.98
N GLN A 606 -1.27 8.93 3.15
CA GLN A 606 -0.31 8.24 3.99
C GLN A 606 -0.83 6.84 4.33
N PHE A 607 0.07 5.85 4.30
CA PHE A 607 -0.30 4.48 4.60
C PHE A 607 -0.56 4.29 6.11
N PHE A 608 -1.78 3.88 6.43
CA PHE A 608 -2.22 3.51 7.78
C PHE A 608 -2.81 2.10 7.70
N PRO A 609 -2.02 1.04 7.91
CA PRO A 609 -2.52 -0.32 7.80
C PRO A 609 -3.54 -0.65 8.90
N THR A 610 -4.41 -1.63 8.62
CA THR A 610 -5.44 -2.09 9.58
C THR A 610 -5.08 -3.36 10.30
N ASN A 611 -4.31 -4.25 9.68
CA ASN A 611 -3.92 -5.52 10.31
C ASN A 611 -2.47 -5.88 9.95
N PRO A 612 -1.52 -5.60 10.86
CA PRO A 612 -1.71 -4.81 12.06
C PRO A 612 -2.00 -3.34 11.89
N VAL A 613 -2.65 -2.76 12.90
CA VAL A 613 -2.70 -1.31 13.06
C VAL A 613 -1.32 -0.81 13.47
N ASP A 614 -0.76 0.10 12.66
CA ASP A 614 0.46 0.85 12.99
C ASP A 614 0.34 2.27 12.41
N ASP A 615 0.03 3.23 13.28
CA ASP A 615 -0.15 4.64 12.90
C ASP A 615 1.14 5.29 12.36
N ARG A 616 2.30 4.64 12.57
CA ARG A 616 3.61 5.09 12.11
C ARG A 616 4.14 4.27 10.93
N ALA A 617 3.43 3.26 10.45
CA ALA A 617 3.87 2.44 9.31
C ALA A 617 4.07 3.26 8.03
N GLY A 618 3.32 4.36 7.86
CA GLY A 618 3.50 5.29 6.74
C GLY A 618 4.69 6.25 6.88
N ILE A 619 5.59 6.06 7.85
CA ILE A 619 6.75 6.95 8.10
C ILE A 619 8.05 6.15 8.00
N CYS A 620 8.99 6.64 7.19
CA CYS A 620 10.29 6.01 6.94
C CYS A 620 11.44 7.03 7.01
N ASN A 621 12.56 6.65 7.61
CA ASN A 621 13.80 7.41 7.62
C ASN A 621 14.75 6.82 6.58
N LEU A 622 15.32 7.68 5.74
CA LEU A 622 16.22 7.31 4.65
C LEU A 622 17.56 8.02 4.80
N LEU A 623 18.66 7.27 4.82
CA LEU A 623 20.01 7.80 4.99
C LEU A 623 20.43 8.65 3.80
N LEU A 624 21.17 9.72 4.09
CA LEU A 624 21.86 10.52 3.09
C LEU A 624 23.28 10.00 2.93
N GLU A 625 23.62 9.63 1.70
CA GLU A 625 24.95 9.21 1.31
C GLU A 625 25.57 10.23 0.36
N THR A 626 26.90 10.29 0.34
CA THR A 626 27.62 11.21 -0.56
C THR A 626 27.72 10.58 -1.95
N SER A 627 27.17 11.24 -2.96
CA SER A 627 27.30 10.85 -4.35
C SER A 627 28.73 11.09 -4.86
N GLY A 628 29.10 10.48 -5.99
CA GLY A 628 30.43 10.67 -6.60
C GLY A 628 30.77 12.12 -6.96
N GLY A 629 29.78 13.03 -6.97
CA GLY A 629 29.94 14.47 -7.20
C GLY A 629 30.05 15.33 -5.95
N GLY A 630 29.95 14.74 -4.74
CA GLY A 630 30.01 15.45 -3.46
C GLY A 630 28.67 15.90 -2.88
N ASP A 631 27.56 15.70 -3.60
CA ASP A 631 26.21 16.00 -3.10
C ASP A 631 25.67 14.87 -2.23
N LYS A 632 24.84 15.21 -1.22
CA LYS A 632 24.20 14.21 -0.35
C LYS A 632 22.82 13.84 -0.87
N GLU A 633 22.66 12.58 -1.27
CA GLU A 633 21.42 12.05 -1.85
C GLU A 633 20.96 10.78 -1.12
N VAL A 634 19.70 10.42 -1.34
CA VAL A 634 19.12 9.18 -0.81
C VAL A 634 19.15 8.12 -1.90
N PHE A 635 19.70 6.95 -1.59
CA PHE A 635 19.81 5.83 -2.53
C PHE A 635 18.96 4.63 -2.12
N THR A 636 18.51 3.88 -3.11
CA THR A 636 17.96 2.52 -2.95
C THR A 636 19.08 1.48 -2.79
N GLU A 637 18.75 0.22 -2.43
CA GLU A 637 19.70 -0.90 -2.44
C GLU A 637 20.33 -1.11 -3.83
N GLU A 638 19.58 -0.88 -4.90
CA GLU A 638 20.06 -0.92 -6.30
C GLU A 638 20.87 0.33 -6.71
N ARG A 639 21.23 1.21 -5.76
CA ARG A 639 22.02 2.43 -5.97
C ARG A 639 21.34 3.47 -6.87
N GLU A 640 20.01 3.53 -6.81
CA GLU A 640 19.19 4.49 -7.55
C GLU A 640 18.78 5.67 -6.66
N VAL A 641 18.78 6.88 -7.21
CA VAL A 641 18.45 8.10 -6.45
C VAL A 641 16.94 8.20 -6.22
N ILE A 642 16.52 8.43 -4.98
CA ILE A 642 15.11 8.62 -4.60
C ILE A 642 14.77 10.11 -4.60
N GLU A 643 14.10 10.57 -5.66
CA GLU A 643 13.56 11.93 -5.77
C GLU A 643 12.17 12.06 -5.11
N ASP A 644 11.78 13.27 -4.70
CA ASP A 644 10.43 13.55 -4.19
C ASP A 644 9.36 13.16 -5.23
N ASN A 645 8.23 12.60 -4.78
CA ASN A 645 7.17 12.04 -5.62
C ASN A 645 7.62 10.87 -6.53
N SER A 646 8.70 10.17 -6.19
CA SER A 646 9.04 8.90 -6.83
C SER A 646 8.26 7.74 -6.21
N ILE A 647 7.90 6.75 -7.02
CA ILE A 647 7.33 5.50 -6.53
C ILE A 647 8.47 4.52 -6.34
N VAL A 648 8.61 4.00 -5.13
CA VAL A 648 9.73 3.16 -4.71
C VAL A 648 9.19 1.85 -4.14
N GLU A 649 9.84 0.75 -4.51
CA GLU A 649 9.54 -0.58 -3.98
C GLU A 649 10.29 -0.78 -2.66
N PHE A 650 9.56 -1.03 -1.58
CA PHE A 650 10.12 -1.21 -0.24
C PHE A 650 9.93 -2.63 0.29
N ARG A 651 10.95 -3.14 0.99
CA ARG A 651 10.87 -4.30 1.87
C ARG A 651 10.71 -3.86 3.32
N TYR A 652 9.96 -4.62 4.11
CA TYR A 652 9.81 -4.38 5.54
C TYR A 652 10.71 -5.31 6.36
N ASN A 653 11.54 -4.74 7.22
CA ASN A 653 12.46 -5.43 8.13
C ASN A 653 12.10 -5.09 9.58
N SER A 654 11.43 -6.03 10.26
CA SER A 654 10.98 -5.88 11.64
C SER A 654 12.13 -5.88 12.66
N ASP A 655 13.33 -6.30 12.27
CA ASP A 655 14.49 -6.34 13.15
C ASP A 655 15.05 -4.95 13.46
N LYS A 656 14.78 -3.95 12.59
CA LYS A 656 15.22 -2.56 12.75
C LYS A 656 14.34 -1.73 13.70
N GLU A 657 14.89 -0.61 14.16
CA GLU A 657 14.19 0.37 15.00
C GLU A 657 13.01 1.03 14.26
N LEU A 658 12.02 1.51 15.02
CA LEU A 658 10.85 2.21 14.48
C LEU A 658 11.28 3.42 13.63
N GLY A 659 10.75 3.51 12.41
CA GLY A 659 11.15 4.50 11.41
C GLY A 659 12.27 4.03 10.46
N TRP A 660 13.02 2.98 10.78
CA TRP A 660 14.09 2.41 9.92
C TRP A 660 13.73 1.04 9.34
N ARG A 661 12.49 0.59 9.55
CA ARG A 661 12.03 -0.75 9.15
C ARG A 661 11.77 -0.88 7.65
N TRP A 662 11.57 0.22 6.94
CA TRP A 662 11.40 0.20 5.49
C TRP A 662 12.75 0.34 4.80
N GLU A 663 13.07 -0.62 3.94
CA GLU A 663 14.28 -0.65 3.14
C GLU A 663 13.91 -0.43 1.67
N ALA A 664 14.41 0.65 1.07
CA ALA A 664 14.13 0.98 -0.33
C ALA A 664 14.95 0.07 -1.25
N LEU A 665 14.29 -0.79 -2.03
CA LEU A 665 14.97 -1.73 -2.93
C LEU A 665 15.36 -1.04 -4.23
N ARG A 666 14.37 -0.43 -4.90
CA ARG A 666 14.51 0.22 -6.21
C ARG A 666 13.40 1.23 -6.50
N VAL A 667 13.65 2.15 -7.42
CA VAL A 667 12.68 3.10 -7.96
C VAL A 667 11.89 2.40 -9.07
N ARG A 668 10.56 2.43 -8.94
CA ARG A 668 9.64 1.94 -9.97
C ARG A 668 9.46 3.02 -11.02
N TYR A 669 10.42 3.14 -11.93
CA TYR A 669 10.40 4.17 -12.98
C TYR A 669 9.17 4.04 -13.88
N ASP A 670 8.68 2.82 -14.13
CA ASP A 670 7.47 2.54 -14.89
C ASP A 670 6.26 3.26 -14.30
N LYS A 671 6.08 3.14 -12.99
CA LYS A 671 4.99 3.77 -12.24
C LYS A 671 5.23 5.27 -12.05
N THR A 672 6.47 5.65 -11.80
CA THR A 672 6.86 7.05 -11.58
C THR A 672 6.67 7.88 -12.85
N ALA A 673 6.97 7.32 -14.02
CA ALA A 673 6.74 7.97 -15.31
C ALA A 673 5.25 8.21 -15.57
N ASP A 674 4.39 7.23 -15.25
CA ASP A 674 2.93 7.37 -15.35
C ASP A 674 2.44 8.54 -14.48
N LEU A 675 2.82 8.56 -13.19
CA LEU A 675 2.52 9.67 -12.27
C LEU A 675 2.99 11.04 -12.81
N ARG A 676 4.25 11.14 -13.24
CA ARG A 676 4.84 12.40 -13.76
C ARG A 676 4.20 12.86 -15.07
N SER A 677 3.63 11.94 -15.85
CA SER A 677 2.90 12.25 -17.09
C SER A 677 1.45 12.71 -16.86
N GLY A 678 1.03 12.83 -15.59
CA GLY A 678 -0.33 13.20 -15.20
C GLY A 678 -1.26 12.00 -14.94
N GLY A 679 -0.71 10.78 -14.89
CA GLY A 679 -1.42 9.58 -14.47
C GLY A 679 -1.76 9.59 -12.98
N ARG A 680 -2.64 8.67 -12.55
CA ARG A 680 -3.12 8.55 -11.16
C ARG A 680 -2.46 7.41 -10.39
N ASN A 681 -1.29 6.95 -10.81
CA ASN A 681 -0.56 5.88 -10.15
C ASN A 681 0.19 6.44 -8.94
N TYR A 682 -0.20 6.03 -7.72
CA TYR A 682 0.39 6.48 -6.47
C TYR A 682 1.10 5.34 -5.71
N GLY A 683 1.58 4.33 -6.43
CA GLY A 683 2.07 3.07 -5.85
C GLY A 683 0.96 2.01 -5.77
N ASN A 684 1.02 1.13 -4.77
CA ASN A 684 -0.06 0.17 -4.56
C ASN A 684 -1.35 0.89 -4.12
N ALA A 685 -2.50 0.34 -4.52
CA ALA A 685 -3.79 0.73 -3.94
C ALA A 685 -3.83 0.31 -2.47
N TYR A 686 -4.55 1.05 -1.63
CA TYR A 686 -4.59 0.84 -0.19
C TYR A 686 -4.91 -0.60 0.19
N HIS A 687 -5.92 -1.22 -0.42
CA HIS A 687 -6.28 -2.61 -0.12
C HIS A 687 -5.17 -3.62 -0.50
N VAL A 688 -4.42 -3.37 -1.57
CA VAL A 688 -3.26 -4.18 -1.98
C VAL A 688 -2.11 -4.00 -1.00
N ALA A 689 -1.79 -2.75 -0.64
CA ALA A 689 -0.75 -2.44 0.34
C ALA A 689 -1.10 -3.05 1.71
N ASN A 690 -2.36 -2.95 2.14
CA ASN A 690 -2.85 -3.53 3.39
C ASN A 690 -2.83 -5.06 3.37
N SER A 691 -3.14 -5.69 2.22
CA SER A 691 -3.02 -7.14 2.04
C SER A 691 -1.56 -7.60 2.09
N ASN A 692 -0.63 -6.89 1.43
CA ASN A 692 0.80 -7.18 1.52
C ASN A 692 1.33 -6.96 2.94
N TRP A 693 0.90 -5.90 3.62
CA TRP A 693 1.22 -5.63 5.01
C TRP A 693 0.73 -6.75 5.94
N HIS A 694 -0.48 -7.24 5.70
CA HIS A 694 -1.01 -8.42 6.36
C HIS A 694 -0.13 -9.64 6.09
N SER A 695 0.25 -9.93 4.85
CA SER A 695 1.15 -11.07 4.54
C SER A 695 2.58 -10.93 5.08
N ILE A 696 3.09 -9.70 5.23
CA ILE A 696 4.40 -9.42 5.87
C ILE A 696 4.36 -9.79 7.35
N HIS A 697 3.28 -9.40 8.04
CA HIS A 697 3.11 -9.70 9.46
C HIS A 697 2.53 -11.08 9.68
N ASN A 698 1.79 -11.65 8.76
CA ASN A 698 1.08 -12.91 8.94
C ASN A 698 1.47 -13.89 7.82
N PRO A 699 2.77 -14.25 7.73
CA PRO A 699 3.28 -14.99 6.60
C PRO A 699 2.77 -16.43 6.58
N VAL A 700 2.30 -16.86 5.41
CA VAL A 700 2.24 -18.28 5.08
C VAL A 700 3.67 -18.77 4.89
N THR A 701 4.17 -19.56 5.84
CA THR A 701 5.55 -20.06 5.80
C THR A 701 5.72 -21.17 4.77
N GLU A 702 6.98 -21.42 4.39
CA GLU A 702 7.32 -22.54 3.49
C GLU A 702 6.84 -23.88 4.07
N ASP A 703 7.04 -24.11 5.36
CA ASP A 703 6.60 -25.34 6.03
C ASP A 703 5.07 -25.53 5.94
N MET A 704 4.30 -24.47 6.20
CA MET A 704 2.83 -24.49 6.10
C MET A 704 2.37 -24.85 4.69
N ILE A 705 2.95 -24.24 3.65
CA ILE A 705 2.50 -24.43 2.27
C ILE A 705 2.96 -25.76 1.66
N THR A 706 4.04 -26.37 2.18
CA THR A 706 4.52 -27.67 1.67
C THR A 706 3.98 -28.87 2.46
N THR A 707 3.64 -28.70 3.74
CA THR A 707 3.22 -29.83 4.60
C THR A 707 1.74 -29.80 4.98
N GLY A 708 1.09 -28.62 4.92
CA GLY A 708 -0.25 -28.43 5.48
C GLY A 708 -0.30 -28.45 7.01
N SER A 709 0.84 -28.58 7.69
CA SER A 709 0.96 -28.61 9.16
C SER A 709 1.18 -27.22 9.75
N GLY A 710 0.86 -27.05 11.04
CA GLY A 710 1.06 -25.77 11.74
C GLY A 710 0.14 -24.63 11.29
N ILE A 711 -0.90 -24.94 10.51
CA ILE A 711 -1.92 -23.99 10.07
C ILE A 711 -2.95 -23.83 11.20
N PRO A 712 -3.25 -22.59 11.66
CA PRO A 712 -4.27 -22.38 12.68
C PRO A 712 -5.68 -22.74 12.19
N ASP A 713 -6.45 -23.46 13.02
CA ASP A 713 -7.80 -23.96 12.69
C ASP A 713 -8.90 -22.88 12.71
N GLU A 714 -8.64 -21.73 13.33
CA GLU A 714 -9.60 -20.63 13.37
C GLU A 714 -9.15 -19.51 12.43
N LEU A 715 -10.13 -18.98 11.69
CA LEU A 715 -10.15 -17.58 11.22
C LEU A 715 -10.10 -16.69 12.46
N ALA A 716 -8.94 -16.69 13.11
CA ALA A 716 -8.66 -15.96 14.31
C ALA A 716 -9.00 -14.51 14.00
N ASP A 717 -9.80 -13.92 14.88
CA ASP A 717 -9.93 -12.49 15.08
C ASP A 717 -8.62 -11.81 14.64
N ASP A 718 -8.70 -10.92 13.66
CA ASP A 718 -7.53 -10.30 13.02
C ASP A 718 -6.57 -9.71 14.08
N ASP A 719 -7.13 -9.28 15.21
CA ASP A 719 -6.43 -8.78 16.40
C ASP A 719 -5.63 -9.84 17.19
N VAL A 720 -6.03 -11.13 17.14
CA VAL A 720 -5.36 -12.24 17.86
C VAL A 720 -4.23 -12.84 17.04
N TYR A 721 -4.43 -13.03 15.73
CA TYR A 721 -3.36 -13.50 14.88
C TYR A 721 -2.26 -12.44 14.76
N TYR A 722 -2.53 -11.13 14.78
CA TYR A 722 -1.45 -10.13 14.80
C TYR A 722 -0.52 -10.23 16.02
N ASN A 723 -1.08 -10.52 17.20
CA ASN A 723 -0.26 -10.68 18.41
C ASN A 723 0.79 -11.78 18.21
N ARG A 724 0.46 -12.79 17.38
CA ARG A 724 1.24 -13.49 16.33
C ARG A 724 2.72 -13.19 16.03
N VAL A 725 2.98 -11.97 15.56
CA VAL A 725 4.16 -11.73 14.72
C VAL A 725 4.66 -10.28 14.77
N SER A 726 3.94 -9.36 15.45
CA SER A 726 4.66 -8.19 15.97
C SER A 726 5.84 -8.69 16.81
N LYS A 727 7.00 -8.02 16.74
CA LYS A 727 7.98 -8.10 17.83
C LYS A 727 7.18 -7.95 19.11
N ALA A 728 7.18 -9.05 19.86
CA ALA A 728 6.14 -9.38 20.81
C ALA A 728 5.87 -8.18 21.70
N THR A 729 4.61 -7.71 21.74
CA THR A 729 4.13 -7.20 23.02
C THR A 729 4.53 -8.26 24.04
N ILE A 730 5.27 -7.87 25.06
CA ILE A 730 5.74 -8.79 26.11
C ILE A 730 4.58 -9.53 26.81
N THR A 731 3.33 -9.10 26.57
CA THR A 731 2.06 -9.63 27.10
C THR A 731 1.24 -10.49 26.12
N ARG A 732 1.83 -10.93 25.01
CA ARG A 732 1.09 -11.69 23.98
C ARG A 732 0.49 -12.99 24.53
N SER A 733 1.27 -13.79 25.24
CA SER A 733 0.82 -15.10 25.72
C SER A 733 -0.30 -14.93 26.75
N LEU A 734 -0.25 -13.86 27.55
CA LEU A 734 -1.35 -13.43 28.41
C LEU A 734 -2.63 -13.14 27.61
N ARG A 735 -2.53 -12.35 26.54
CA ARG A 735 -3.70 -11.99 25.70
C ARG A 735 -4.29 -13.20 24.97
N ASP A 736 -3.43 -14.07 24.44
CA ASP A 736 -3.87 -15.33 23.83
C ASP A 736 -4.65 -16.18 24.86
N PHE A 737 -4.15 -16.30 26.10
CA PHE A 737 -4.85 -17.03 27.15
C PHE A 737 -6.21 -16.39 27.50
N HIS A 738 -6.26 -15.06 27.68
CA HIS A 738 -7.49 -14.35 28.01
C HIS A 738 -8.54 -14.48 26.90
N ASN A 739 -8.13 -14.31 25.63
CA ASN A 739 -9.05 -14.23 24.51
C ASN A 739 -9.43 -15.60 23.94
N LEU A 740 -8.44 -16.46 23.67
CA LEU A 740 -8.63 -17.76 22.99
C LEU A 740 -9.09 -18.86 23.95
N TYR A 741 -8.78 -18.75 25.24
CA TYR A 741 -9.20 -19.75 26.24
C TYR A 741 -10.30 -19.21 27.15
N VAL A 742 -10.01 -18.20 27.98
CA VAL A 742 -10.91 -17.78 29.06
C VAL A 742 -12.24 -17.24 28.51
N LYS A 743 -12.19 -16.17 27.71
CA LYS A 743 -13.41 -15.55 27.15
C LYS A 743 -14.17 -16.51 26.24
N LYS A 744 -13.45 -17.29 25.43
CA LYS A 744 -14.05 -18.29 24.53
C LYS A 744 -14.85 -19.32 25.32
N LYS A 745 -14.25 -19.93 26.36
CA LYS A 745 -14.90 -20.91 27.22
C LYS A 745 -16.10 -20.31 27.95
N LEU A 746 -15.97 -19.07 28.43
CA LEU A 746 -17.04 -18.36 29.14
C LEU A 746 -18.24 -18.03 28.24
N ILE A 747 -18.02 -17.39 27.08
CA ILE A 747 -19.10 -16.96 26.19
C ILE A 747 -19.75 -18.16 25.50
N VAL A 748 -18.95 -19.10 24.98
CA VAL A 748 -19.48 -20.30 24.33
C VAL A 748 -20.18 -21.21 25.34
N GLY A 749 -19.59 -21.39 26.53
CA GLY A 749 -20.19 -22.23 27.58
C GLY A 749 -21.52 -21.68 28.11
N ALA A 750 -21.65 -20.36 28.28
CA ALA A 750 -22.88 -19.73 28.75
C ALA A 750 -23.95 -19.54 27.66
N SER A 751 -23.68 -19.91 26.40
CA SER A 751 -24.57 -19.65 25.27
C SER A 751 -25.04 -20.94 24.61
N GLU A 752 -26.29 -20.97 24.14
CA GLU A 752 -26.77 -21.99 23.21
C GLU A 752 -27.02 -21.41 21.81
N ARG A 753 -27.06 -22.29 20.80
CA ARG A 753 -27.36 -21.90 19.42
C ARG A 753 -28.69 -21.13 19.36
N GLY A 754 -28.65 -19.93 18.82
CA GLY A 754 -29.82 -19.07 18.68
C GLY A 754 -30.14 -18.18 19.89
N ASN A 755 -29.30 -18.20 20.93
CA ASN A 755 -29.38 -17.26 22.05
C ASN A 755 -29.16 -15.80 21.62
N THR A 756 -29.62 -14.90 22.46
CA THR A 756 -29.47 -13.45 22.36
C THR A 756 -28.52 -12.96 23.44
N LEU A 757 -27.63 -12.03 23.08
CA LEU A 757 -26.61 -11.49 24.00
C LEU A 757 -26.66 -9.96 24.06
N ILE A 758 -26.53 -9.38 25.25
CA ILE A 758 -26.23 -7.96 25.45
C ILE A 758 -24.81 -7.81 26.02
N ASP A 759 -24.01 -6.91 25.45
CA ASP A 759 -22.66 -6.61 25.94
C ASP A 759 -22.58 -5.14 26.40
N TYR A 760 -22.22 -4.93 27.67
CA TYR A 760 -22.24 -3.61 28.33
C TYR A 760 -20.99 -2.77 28.07
N ALA A 761 -19.95 -3.34 27.48
CA ALA A 761 -18.69 -2.66 27.19
C ALA A 761 -18.05 -3.28 25.94
N VAL A 762 -18.76 -3.19 24.82
CA VAL A 762 -18.49 -4.00 23.61
C VAL A 762 -17.17 -3.61 22.92
N GLY A 763 -16.63 -2.43 23.20
CA GLY A 763 -15.45 -1.90 22.54
C GLY A 763 -15.64 -1.85 21.02
N GLN A 764 -14.58 -2.18 20.30
CA GLN A 764 -14.62 -2.30 18.83
C GLN A 764 -15.26 -3.63 18.36
N GLY A 765 -15.85 -4.43 19.25
CA GLY A 765 -16.41 -5.75 18.93
C GLY A 765 -15.39 -6.88 18.91
N GLY A 766 -14.38 -6.86 19.80
CA GLY A 766 -13.34 -7.91 19.87
C GLY A 766 -13.81 -9.31 20.27
N ASP A 767 -15.11 -9.51 20.47
CA ASP A 767 -15.71 -10.80 20.82
C ASP A 767 -16.55 -11.41 19.66
N PHE A 768 -16.54 -10.81 18.45
CA PHE A 768 -17.24 -11.35 17.26
C PHE A 768 -16.96 -12.82 16.98
N SER A 769 -15.69 -13.23 16.99
CA SER A 769 -15.28 -14.62 16.77
C SER A 769 -15.99 -15.59 17.72
N LYS A 770 -16.17 -15.18 18.98
CA LYS A 770 -16.83 -15.97 20.03
C LYS A 770 -18.35 -15.99 19.84
N TRP A 771 -18.94 -14.87 19.44
CA TRP A 771 -20.37 -14.78 19.12
C TRP A 771 -20.75 -15.65 17.91
N ILE A 772 -19.87 -15.70 16.89
CA ILE A 772 -20.02 -16.56 15.72
C ILE A 772 -19.89 -18.03 16.12
N SER A 773 -18.86 -18.39 16.88
CA SER A 773 -18.65 -19.78 17.37
C SER A 773 -19.79 -20.25 18.28
N ALA A 774 -20.34 -19.38 19.13
CA ALA A 774 -21.53 -19.64 19.95
C ALA A 774 -22.83 -19.73 19.14
N LYS A 775 -22.80 -19.40 17.84
CA LYS A 775 -23.96 -19.42 16.93
C LYS A 775 -25.14 -18.60 17.47
N LEU A 776 -24.84 -17.43 18.03
CA LEU A 776 -25.84 -16.51 18.55
C LEU A 776 -26.80 -16.06 17.44
N LYS A 777 -28.03 -15.74 17.82
CA LYS A 777 -29.03 -15.15 16.93
C LYS A 777 -28.84 -13.64 16.82
N PHE A 778 -28.61 -12.97 17.96
CA PHE A 778 -28.56 -11.52 18.03
C PHE A 778 -27.64 -11.02 19.14
N VAL A 779 -26.92 -9.93 18.87
CA VAL A 779 -26.04 -9.22 19.83
C VAL A 779 -26.43 -7.75 19.90
N PHE A 780 -26.63 -7.22 21.11
CA PHE A 780 -26.78 -5.78 21.36
C PHE A 780 -25.55 -5.26 22.11
N GLY A 781 -24.73 -4.45 21.45
CA GLY A 781 -23.48 -3.93 22.02
C GLY A 781 -23.56 -2.47 22.42
N ILE A 782 -23.08 -2.14 23.61
CA ILE A 782 -23.03 -0.78 24.15
C ILE A 782 -21.57 -0.45 24.50
N ASP A 783 -21.10 0.74 24.10
CA ASP A 783 -19.79 1.24 24.53
C ASP A 783 -19.83 2.74 24.80
N ILE A 784 -19.06 3.19 25.80
CA ILE A 784 -18.97 4.61 26.16
C ILE A 784 -18.22 5.42 25.10
N SER A 785 -17.32 4.81 24.34
CA SER A 785 -16.58 5.49 23.27
C SER A 785 -17.35 5.41 21.96
N ARG A 786 -17.76 6.57 21.45
CA ARG A 786 -18.36 6.66 20.10
C ARG A 786 -17.43 6.13 19.01
N ASP A 787 -16.13 6.38 19.11
CA ASP A 787 -15.15 5.91 18.12
C ASP A 787 -15.07 4.36 18.07
N ASN A 788 -15.25 3.69 19.21
CA ASN A 788 -15.28 2.22 19.23
C ASN A 788 -16.44 1.65 18.41
N ILE A 789 -17.55 2.37 18.30
CA ILE A 789 -18.72 1.96 17.53
C ILE A 789 -18.66 2.46 16.08
N GLU A 790 -18.44 3.76 15.90
CA GLU A 790 -18.70 4.51 14.66
C GLU A 790 -17.49 4.62 13.71
N ASN A 791 -16.28 4.24 14.16
CA ASN A 791 -15.09 4.37 13.34
C ASN A 791 -15.22 3.63 12.00
N ARG A 792 -14.98 4.36 10.90
CA ARG A 792 -15.24 3.90 9.51
C ARG A 792 -14.41 2.69 9.09
N MET A 793 -13.30 2.43 9.77
CA MET A 793 -12.35 1.37 9.45
C MET A 793 -12.40 0.25 10.48
N LYS A 794 -12.36 0.60 11.78
CA LYS A 794 -12.19 -0.36 12.88
C LYS A 794 -13.31 -0.38 13.92
N GLY A 795 -14.37 0.42 13.74
CA GLY A 795 -15.51 0.45 14.65
C GLY A 795 -16.32 -0.84 14.60
N ALA A 796 -17.09 -1.13 15.65
CA ALA A 796 -17.92 -2.32 15.76
C ALA A 796 -18.86 -2.48 14.54
N CYS A 797 -19.45 -1.39 14.05
CA CYS A 797 -20.30 -1.40 12.85
C CYS A 797 -19.53 -1.82 11.59
N ALA A 798 -18.32 -1.28 11.38
CA ALA A 798 -17.50 -1.59 10.21
C ALA A 798 -17.02 -3.06 10.24
N ARG A 799 -16.57 -3.54 11.40
CA ARG A 799 -16.17 -4.94 11.60
C ARG A 799 -17.33 -5.90 11.38
N TYR A 800 -18.53 -5.59 11.88
CA TYR A 800 -19.73 -6.38 11.65
C TYR A 800 -20.03 -6.55 10.15
N LEU A 801 -20.01 -5.47 9.37
CA LEU A 801 -20.25 -5.52 7.93
C LEU A 801 -19.19 -6.33 7.18
N ASN A 802 -17.92 -6.22 7.59
CA ASN A 802 -16.83 -7.02 7.02
C ASN A 802 -17.04 -8.51 7.30
N TYR A 803 -17.35 -8.89 8.54
CA TYR A 803 -17.63 -10.27 8.88
C TYR A 803 -18.90 -10.81 8.18
N LYS A 804 -19.94 -9.99 8.02
CA LYS A 804 -21.15 -10.34 7.27
C LYS A 804 -20.89 -10.61 5.78
N LYS A 805 -19.83 -10.05 5.20
CA LYS A 805 -19.36 -10.40 3.84
C LYS A 805 -18.60 -11.73 3.80
N GLN A 806 -17.88 -12.07 4.88
CA GLN A 806 -16.99 -13.24 4.95
C GLN A 806 -17.71 -14.52 5.37
N PHE A 807 -18.72 -14.43 6.24
CA PHE A 807 -19.41 -15.58 6.83
C PHE A 807 -20.86 -15.68 6.32
N LYS A 808 -21.28 -16.88 5.92
CA LYS A 808 -22.67 -17.17 5.51
C LYS A 808 -23.65 -17.04 6.68
N ARG A 809 -23.19 -17.37 7.88
CA ARG A 809 -23.99 -17.37 9.10
C ARG A 809 -23.37 -16.43 10.13
N MET A 810 -23.94 -15.24 10.23
CA MET A 810 -23.56 -14.23 11.22
C MET A 810 -24.69 -13.97 12.22
N PRO A 811 -24.38 -13.83 13.53
CA PRO A 811 -25.35 -13.27 14.48
C PRO A 811 -25.71 -11.87 13.99
N SER A 812 -27.00 -11.51 14.02
CA SER A 812 -27.38 -10.13 13.75
C SER A 812 -26.90 -9.24 14.90
N ALA A 813 -26.48 -8.01 14.64
CA ALA A 813 -25.98 -7.15 15.70
C ALA A 813 -26.41 -5.70 15.53
N LEU A 814 -26.69 -5.03 16.65
CA LEU A 814 -26.93 -3.59 16.73
C LEU A 814 -26.02 -3.01 17.80
N PHE A 815 -25.44 -1.84 17.50
CA PHE A 815 -24.46 -1.19 18.35
C PHE A 815 -24.88 0.25 18.64
N VAL A 816 -24.74 0.69 19.89
CA VAL A 816 -25.06 2.06 20.30
C VAL A 816 -23.97 2.61 21.23
N ALA A 817 -23.71 3.91 21.12
CA ALA A 817 -22.84 4.60 22.06
C ALA A 817 -23.64 4.98 23.32
N GLY A 818 -23.16 4.56 24.49
CA GLY A 818 -23.84 4.81 25.76
C GLY A 818 -23.02 4.46 26.99
N ASN A 819 -23.47 4.94 28.15
CA ASN A 819 -22.88 4.65 29.46
C ASN A 819 -23.75 3.64 30.22
N SER A 820 -23.27 2.40 30.35
CA SER A 820 -23.98 1.33 31.06
C SER A 820 -24.13 1.54 32.57
N SER A 821 -23.54 2.59 33.16
CA SER A 821 -23.82 2.99 34.54
C SER A 821 -25.14 3.76 34.70
N ALA A 822 -25.80 4.17 33.61
CA ALA A 822 -27.13 4.76 33.62
C ALA A 822 -28.15 3.77 33.02
N ASN A 823 -29.45 3.97 33.25
CA ASN A 823 -30.45 2.97 32.85
C ASN A 823 -30.57 2.83 31.32
N ILE A 824 -30.55 1.59 30.83
CA ILE A 824 -30.57 1.25 29.41
C ILE A 824 -32.01 1.18 28.88
N ARG A 825 -32.94 0.62 29.67
CA ARG A 825 -34.33 0.40 29.25
C ARG A 825 -35.12 1.69 29.07
N ASP A 826 -34.83 2.73 29.87
CA ASP A 826 -35.42 4.06 29.73
C ASP A 826 -34.62 4.98 28.79
N THR A 827 -33.51 4.46 28.24
CA THR A 827 -32.58 5.11 27.31
C THR A 827 -31.73 6.25 27.88
N ASN A 828 -31.73 6.48 29.21
CA ASN A 828 -30.87 7.47 29.85
C ASN A 828 -29.37 7.15 29.68
N ALA A 829 -29.03 5.88 29.49
CA ALA A 829 -27.69 5.42 29.13
C ALA A 829 -27.21 5.88 27.75
N ILE A 830 -28.11 6.20 26.82
CA ILE A 830 -27.79 6.25 25.39
C ILE A 830 -27.59 7.69 24.92
N PHE A 831 -26.49 7.94 24.22
CA PHE A 831 -26.04 9.31 23.94
C PHE A 831 -26.70 9.99 22.74
N SER A 832 -27.17 9.23 21.74
CA SER A 832 -27.73 9.79 20.51
C SER A 832 -29.22 9.46 20.37
N ASP A 833 -30.00 10.36 19.78
CA ASP A 833 -31.43 10.15 19.59
C ASP A 833 -31.73 8.91 18.74
N LYS A 834 -30.94 8.70 17.68
CA LYS A 834 -31.04 7.47 16.88
C LYS A 834 -30.69 6.23 17.71
N GLY A 835 -29.69 6.30 18.58
CA GLY A 835 -29.37 5.23 19.52
C GLY A 835 -30.53 4.93 20.48
N LYS A 836 -31.22 5.96 20.98
CA LYS A 836 -32.42 5.80 21.82
C LYS A 836 -33.56 5.12 21.06
N GLN A 837 -33.80 5.52 19.81
CA GLN A 837 -34.78 4.85 18.94
C GLN A 837 -34.44 3.36 18.72
N ILE A 838 -33.18 3.05 18.43
CA ILE A 838 -32.70 1.67 18.27
C ILE A 838 -32.91 0.87 19.56
N THR A 839 -32.53 1.45 20.70
CA THR A 839 -32.65 0.81 22.01
C THR A 839 -34.12 0.54 22.36
N ASN A 840 -34.99 1.53 22.18
CA ASN A 840 -36.43 1.38 22.33
C ASN A 840 -36.97 0.26 21.44
N ALA A 841 -36.62 0.24 20.16
CA ALA A 841 -37.04 -0.80 19.24
C ALA A 841 -36.57 -2.20 19.68
N VAL A 842 -35.31 -2.35 20.14
CA VAL A 842 -34.79 -3.63 20.66
C VAL A 842 -35.63 -4.13 21.85
N PHE A 843 -36.05 -3.24 22.75
CA PHE A 843 -36.91 -3.56 23.89
C PHE A 843 -38.43 -3.55 23.59
N GLY A 844 -38.83 -3.37 22.33
CA GLY A 844 -40.23 -3.43 21.91
C GLY A 844 -41.04 -2.15 22.17
N GLN A 845 -40.37 -1.03 22.45
CA GLN A 845 -40.96 0.27 22.73
C GLN A 845 -40.91 1.20 21.50
N GLY A 846 -41.87 2.14 21.40
CA GLY A 846 -41.96 3.10 20.30
C GLY A 846 -42.79 2.59 19.11
N ALA A 847 -42.77 3.33 18.00
CA ALA A 847 -43.47 2.94 16.79
C ALA A 847 -42.64 1.91 15.99
N LYS A 848 -43.26 0.80 15.58
CA LYS A 848 -42.63 -0.19 14.70
C LYS A 848 -42.76 0.23 13.23
N ASP A 849 -41.99 1.24 12.84
CA ASP A 849 -41.98 1.80 11.49
C ASP A 849 -40.65 1.48 10.77
N ALA A 850 -40.72 0.85 9.58
CA ALA A 850 -39.54 0.43 8.85
C ALA A 850 -38.73 1.58 8.23
N VAL A 851 -39.40 2.70 7.89
CA VAL A 851 -38.76 3.87 7.29
C VAL A 851 -38.02 4.68 8.35
N GLU A 852 -38.61 4.81 9.55
CA GLU A 852 -37.98 5.53 10.66
C GLU A 852 -36.86 4.72 11.33
N LEU A 853 -37.05 3.41 11.51
CA LEU A 853 -36.09 2.57 12.21
C LEU A 853 -34.93 2.11 11.33
N GLY A 854 -35.17 1.89 10.03
CA GLY A 854 -34.25 1.16 9.14
C GLY A 854 -34.53 -0.34 9.17
N ALA A 855 -34.28 -1.04 8.06
CA ALA A 855 -34.71 -2.44 7.88
C ALA A 855 -34.05 -3.41 8.88
N GLY A 856 -32.78 -3.16 9.23
CA GLY A 856 -32.03 -3.96 10.20
C GLY A 856 -32.61 -3.84 11.61
N VAL A 857 -32.94 -2.63 12.03
CA VAL A 857 -33.58 -2.38 13.34
C VAL A 857 -35.01 -2.92 13.36
N TYR A 858 -35.78 -2.68 12.30
CA TYR A 858 -37.17 -3.15 12.16
C TYR A 858 -37.29 -4.68 12.30
N LYS A 859 -36.35 -5.43 11.68
CA LYS A 859 -36.26 -6.89 11.75
C LYS A 859 -36.08 -7.43 13.17
N HIS A 860 -35.46 -6.65 14.05
CA HIS A 860 -35.13 -7.02 15.42
C HIS A 860 -35.97 -6.28 16.47
N TYR A 861 -37.08 -5.65 16.06
CA TYR A 861 -38.02 -5.02 16.99
C TYR A 861 -38.55 -6.02 18.03
N GLY A 862 -38.43 -5.68 19.31
CA GLY A 862 -38.87 -6.48 20.45
C GLY A 862 -37.99 -7.70 20.75
N ILE A 863 -36.83 -7.86 20.11
CA ILE A 863 -35.98 -9.05 20.31
C ILE A 863 -35.48 -9.20 21.75
N GLY A 864 -35.32 -8.08 22.47
CA GLY A 864 -34.88 -8.01 23.85
C GLY A 864 -36.00 -7.63 24.83
N GLU A 865 -37.28 -7.60 24.42
CA GLU A 865 -38.41 -7.19 25.26
C GLU A 865 -38.46 -7.96 26.60
N ARG A 866 -38.27 -9.28 26.52
CA ARG A 866 -38.20 -10.20 27.67
C ARG A 866 -36.80 -10.32 28.29
N GLY A 867 -35.83 -9.53 27.83
CA GLY A 867 -34.41 -9.64 28.17
C GLY A 867 -33.61 -10.53 27.22
N PHE A 868 -32.33 -10.67 27.50
CA PHE A 868 -31.33 -11.44 26.76
C PHE A 868 -31.02 -12.74 27.50
N ASP A 869 -30.62 -13.77 26.75
CA ASP A 869 -30.27 -15.07 27.32
C ASP A 869 -28.89 -14.99 28.01
N VAL A 870 -28.01 -14.13 27.48
CA VAL A 870 -26.68 -13.85 28.05
C VAL A 870 -26.45 -12.35 28.17
N SER A 871 -25.96 -11.92 29.32
CA SER A 871 -25.49 -10.56 29.60
C SER A 871 -23.98 -10.60 29.86
N SER A 872 -23.19 -9.86 29.10
CA SER A 872 -21.72 -9.92 29.11
C SER A 872 -21.09 -8.60 29.52
N ILE A 873 -20.04 -8.67 30.36
CA ILE A 873 -19.12 -7.56 30.63
C ILE A 873 -17.69 -8.08 30.85
N GLN A 874 -16.80 -7.87 29.88
CA GLN A 874 -15.44 -8.40 29.93
C GLN A 874 -14.43 -7.30 30.26
N PHE A 875 -13.67 -7.45 31.34
CA PHE A 875 -12.66 -6.49 31.80
C PHE A 875 -13.17 -5.03 31.91
N ALA A 876 -14.41 -4.84 32.36
CA ALA A 876 -15.01 -3.51 32.50
C ALA A 876 -15.89 -3.34 33.74
N VAL A 877 -16.27 -4.42 34.45
CA VAL A 877 -17.16 -4.30 35.63
C VAL A 877 -16.52 -3.50 36.77
N HIS A 878 -15.19 -3.46 36.85
CA HIS A 878 -14.47 -2.64 37.83
C HIS A 878 -14.74 -1.14 37.68
N TYR A 879 -15.10 -0.63 36.50
CA TYR A 879 -15.50 0.77 36.35
C TYR A 879 -16.83 1.07 37.07
N MET A 880 -17.67 0.05 37.29
CA MET A 880 -18.96 0.20 37.95
C MET A 880 -18.84 0.28 39.49
N PHE A 881 -17.66 -0.04 40.06
CA PHE A 881 -17.39 -0.02 41.50
C PHE A 881 -16.88 1.35 42.02
N GLU A 882 -17.09 2.42 41.26
CA GLU A 882 -16.72 3.78 41.65
C GLU A 882 -17.46 4.27 42.90
N ASN A 883 -18.79 4.11 42.92
CA ASN A 883 -19.66 4.50 44.01
C ASN A 883 -20.95 3.65 43.99
N LEU A 884 -21.72 3.71 45.07
CA LEU A 884 -22.94 2.88 45.21
C LEU A 884 -24.00 3.22 44.16
N THR A 885 -24.12 4.47 43.73
CA THR A 885 -25.08 4.86 42.69
C THR A 885 -24.72 4.20 41.36
N THR A 886 -23.49 4.40 40.87
CA THR A 886 -22.98 3.78 39.64
C THR A 886 -23.17 2.25 39.66
N LEU A 887 -22.83 1.61 40.77
CA LEU A 887 -22.92 0.15 40.92
C LEU A 887 -24.36 -0.33 40.87
N ASN A 888 -25.26 0.25 41.67
CA ASN A 888 -26.66 -0.19 41.75
C ASN A 888 -27.44 0.14 40.47
N SER A 889 -27.17 1.27 39.81
CA SER A 889 -27.74 1.58 38.50
C SER A 889 -27.29 0.58 37.42
N PHE A 890 -26.01 0.17 37.42
CA PHE A 890 -25.54 -0.90 36.55
C PHE A 890 -26.20 -2.25 36.88
N LEU A 891 -26.31 -2.63 38.15
CA LEU A 891 -26.93 -3.91 38.54
C LEU A 891 -28.44 -3.93 38.23
N ARG A 892 -29.12 -2.79 38.30
CA ARG A 892 -30.48 -2.64 37.80
C ARG A 892 -30.56 -2.95 36.30
N ASN A 893 -29.64 -2.43 35.48
CA ASN A 893 -29.57 -2.79 34.07
C ASN A 893 -29.42 -4.30 33.90
N VAL A 894 -28.45 -4.92 34.59
CA VAL A 894 -28.21 -6.37 34.52
C VAL A 894 -29.48 -7.15 34.84
N SER A 895 -30.22 -6.75 35.88
CA SER A 895 -31.48 -7.40 36.24
C SER A 895 -32.58 -7.18 35.21
N GLU A 896 -32.78 -5.96 34.73
CA GLU A 896 -33.87 -5.62 33.82
C GLU A 896 -33.68 -6.16 32.40
N THR A 897 -32.44 -6.39 31.97
CA THR A 897 -32.13 -6.84 30.61
C THR A 897 -31.80 -8.33 30.52
N THR A 898 -31.62 -9.07 31.61
CA THR A 898 -31.37 -10.52 31.57
C THR A 898 -32.67 -11.30 31.74
N LYS A 899 -32.91 -12.34 30.95
CA LYS A 899 -34.05 -13.26 31.12
C LYS A 899 -33.90 -14.12 32.36
N VAL A 900 -35.02 -14.49 32.99
CA VAL A 900 -35.02 -15.59 33.98
C VAL A 900 -34.51 -16.87 33.32
N GLY A 901 -33.56 -17.54 33.97
CA GLY A 901 -32.81 -18.67 33.43
C GLY A 901 -31.56 -18.29 32.63
N GLY A 902 -31.42 -17.02 32.23
CA GLY A 902 -30.25 -16.49 31.53
C GLY A 902 -29.06 -16.24 32.44
N TYR A 903 -27.91 -15.95 31.83
CA TYR A 903 -26.62 -15.81 32.52
C TYR A 903 -26.05 -14.40 32.44
N PHE A 904 -25.51 -13.90 33.55
CA PHE A 904 -24.64 -12.74 33.59
C PHE A 904 -23.18 -13.21 33.78
N ILE A 905 -22.33 -12.90 32.81
CA ILE A 905 -20.94 -13.36 32.73
C ILE A 905 -19.97 -12.20 32.64
N GLY A 906 -18.79 -12.39 33.22
CA GLY A 906 -17.73 -11.40 33.09
C GLY A 906 -16.38 -11.81 33.65
N THR A 907 -15.41 -10.93 33.44
CA THR A 907 -14.02 -11.09 33.86
C THR A 907 -13.49 -9.78 34.43
N THR A 908 -12.72 -9.84 35.52
CA THR A 908 -12.10 -8.66 36.15
C THR A 908 -11.04 -9.08 37.18
N TYR A 909 -10.25 -8.13 37.65
CA TYR A 909 -9.38 -8.32 38.81
C TYR A 909 -10.17 -8.75 40.05
N ASP A 910 -9.57 -9.65 40.83
CA ASP A 910 -10.00 -9.95 42.19
C ASP A 910 -9.51 -8.85 43.12
N GLY A 911 -10.45 -8.02 43.58
CA GLY A 911 -10.14 -6.86 44.40
C GLY A 911 -9.44 -7.21 45.70
N LYS A 912 -9.75 -8.37 46.31
CA LYS A 912 -9.07 -8.79 47.54
C LYS A 912 -7.62 -9.18 47.28
N ARG A 913 -7.35 -9.90 46.20
CA ARG A 913 -5.97 -10.25 45.82
C ARG A 913 -5.14 -9.01 45.46
N VAL A 914 -5.72 -8.06 44.73
CA VAL A 914 -5.04 -6.79 44.42
C VAL A 914 -4.84 -5.94 45.67
N PHE A 915 -5.84 -5.86 46.55
CA PHE A 915 -5.74 -5.17 47.84
C PHE A 915 -4.61 -5.75 48.72
N ASP A 916 -4.55 -7.08 48.85
CA ASP A 916 -3.52 -7.77 49.62
C ASP A 916 -2.13 -7.54 49.04
N MET A 917 -2.00 -7.56 47.72
CA MET A 917 -0.76 -7.25 47.01
C MET A 917 -0.30 -5.79 47.24
N LEU A 918 -1.23 -4.84 47.34
CA LEU A 918 -0.96 -3.42 47.60
C LEU A 918 -0.90 -3.06 49.09
N ARG A 919 -1.02 -4.04 50.00
CA ARG A 919 -1.12 -3.78 51.45
C ARG A 919 0.08 -3.04 52.02
N SER A 920 1.29 -3.34 51.52
CA SER A 920 2.55 -2.71 51.97
C SER A 920 2.83 -1.34 51.33
N LYS A 921 2.01 -0.92 50.36
CA LYS A 921 2.17 0.34 49.63
C LYS A 921 1.37 1.47 50.27
N LYS A 922 1.95 2.67 50.30
CA LYS A 922 1.21 3.90 50.64
C LYS A 922 0.35 4.35 49.46
N GLN A 923 -0.57 5.28 49.72
CA GLN A 923 -1.28 5.96 48.64
C GLN A 923 -0.27 6.59 47.68
N ASP A 924 -0.58 6.51 46.39
CA ASP A 924 0.22 6.98 45.24
C ASP A 924 1.51 6.20 44.98
N GLU A 925 1.81 5.16 45.76
CA GLU A 925 2.87 4.21 45.43
C GLU A 925 2.36 3.12 44.48
N SER A 926 3.26 2.64 43.62
CA SER A 926 2.95 1.63 42.62
C SER A 926 3.76 0.33 42.79
N ILE A 927 3.24 -0.72 42.16
CA ILE A 927 3.96 -1.95 41.85
C ILE A 927 4.11 -1.97 40.34
N GLU A 928 5.36 -2.05 39.88
CA GLU A 928 5.70 -2.11 38.47
C GLU A 928 6.34 -3.46 38.14
N LEU A 929 5.89 -4.06 37.04
CA LEU A 929 6.50 -5.25 36.45
C LEU A 929 7.13 -4.86 35.11
N GLN A 930 8.39 -5.22 34.93
CA GLN A 930 9.14 -5.01 33.71
C GLN A 930 9.56 -6.36 33.11
N GLU A 931 9.54 -6.46 31.78
CA GLU A 931 10.06 -7.59 31.03
C GLU A 931 11.05 -7.03 29.98
N ASN A 932 12.26 -7.56 29.92
CA ASN A 932 13.29 -7.13 28.97
C ASN A 932 13.56 -5.60 28.97
N GLY A 933 13.50 -4.96 30.14
CA GLY A 933 13.71 -3.52 30.30
C GLY A 933 12.54 -2.64 29.85
N VAL A 934 11.40 -3.23 29.48
CA VAL A 934 10.17 -2.53 29.11
C VAL A 934 9.12 -2.70 30.22
N LYS A 935 8.48 -1.59 30.61
CA LYS A 935 7.37 -1.57 31.56
C LYS A 935 6.17 -2.33 31.00
N MET A 936 5.88 -3.50 31.56
CA MET A 936 4.79 -4.40 31.14
C MET A 936 3.45 -3.93 31.70
N TRP A 937 3.45 -3.68 33.00
CA TRP A 937 2.25 -3.49 33.79
C TRP A 937 2.60 -2.70 35.05
N GLU A 938 1.72 -1.80 35.45
CA GLU A 938 1.82 -1.09 36.72
C GLU A 938 0.45 -0.93 37.34
N VAL A 939 0.37 -1.09 38.65
CA VAL A 939 -0.78 -0.71 39.44
C VAL A 939 -0.37 0.29 40.51
N THR A 940 -1.08 1.41 40.59
CA THR A 940 -0.87 2.46 41.59
C THR A 940 -2.03 2.47 42.56
N LYS A 941 -1.73 2.46 43.86
CA LYS A 941 -2.75 2.53 44.92
C LYS A 941 -3.29 3.95 45.06
N ARG A 942 -4.60 4.16 45.01
CA ARG A 942 -5.23 5.50 45.13
C ARG A 942 -6.18 5.64 46.31
N TYR A 943 -6.00 4.78 47.31
CA TYR A 943 -6.71 4.81 48.59
C TYR A 943 -5.72 4.64 49.74
N ASP A 944 -6.09 5.12 50.93
CA ASP A 944 -5.31 5.05 52.17
C ASP A 944 -5.89 4.03 53.19
N ARG A 945 -7.09 3.52 52.93
CA ARG A 945 -7.81 2.55 53.79
C ARG A 945 -7.03 1.24 53.96
N SER A 946 -7.02 0.70 55.18
CA SER A 946 -6.27 -0.50 55.59
C SER A 946 -7.08 -1.79 55.65
N THR A 947 -8.39 -1.71 55.49
CA THR A 947 -9.32 -2.85 55.42
C THR A 947 -10.05 -2.85 54.09
N PHE A 948 -10.54 -4.01 53.65
CA PHE A 948 -11.36 -4.15 52.44
C PHE A 948 -12.59 -5.03 52.77
N PRO A 949 -13.56 -4.49 53.51
CA PRO A 949 -14.72 -5.25 53.99
C PRO A 949 -15.66 -5.63 52.84
N PRO A 950 -16.36 -6.76 52.91
CA PRO A 950 -17.23 -7.25 51.85
C PRO A 950 -18.61 -6.58 51.82
N ASP A 951 -18.75 -5.30 52.22
CA ASP A 951 -20.00 -4.54 52.30
C ASP A 951 -19.93 -3.22 51.50
N ALA A 952 -20.92 -2.34 51.65
CA ALA A 952 -21.00 -1.06 50.94
C ALA A 952 -19.76 -0.18 51.12
N SER A 953 -19.08 -0.27 52.27
CA SER A 953 -17.85 0.49 52.53
C SER A 953 -16.64 -0.03 51.75
N GLY A 954 -16.76 -1.21 51.10
CA GLY A 954 -15.80 -1.80 50.16
C GLY A 954 -15.85 -1.24 48.73
N VAL A 955 -16.73 -0.28 48.44
CA VAL A 955 -16.86 0.37 47.12
C VAL A 955 -15.98 1.64 47.07
N GLY A 956 -15.52 2.02 45.87
CA GLY A 956 -14.72 3.24 45.66
C GLY A 956 -13.20 3.11 45.90
N TYR A 957 -12.67 1.88 46.01
CA TYR A 957 -11.24 1.63 46.15
C TYR A 957 -10.52 1.79 44.82
N ALA A 958 -10.15 3.03 44.49
CA ALA A 958 -9.51 3.40 43.24
C ALA A 958 -8.08 2.82 43.10
N ILE A 959 -7.75 2.39 41.89
CA ILE A 959 -6.39 2.05 41.44
C ILE A 959 -6.15 2.66 40.06
N ASP A 960 -4.91 3.00 39.75
CA ASP A 960 -4.52 3.35 38.38
C ASP A 960 -3.73 2.19 37.78
N VAL A 961 -4.20 1.65 36.65
CA VAL A 961 -3.62 0.48 35.98
C VAL A 961 -3.06 0.90 34.63
N PHE A 962 -1.78 0.61 34.41
CA PHE A 962 -1.12 0.72 33.12
C PHE A 962 -0.85 -0.68 32.57
N GLN A 963 -1.09 -0.88 31.27
CA GLN A 963 -0.74 -2.09 30.56
C GLN A 963 -0.10 -1.75 29.21
N GLU A 964 1.05 -2.38 28.90
CA GLU A 964 1.85 -2.12 27.70
C GLU A 964 1.06 -2.23 26.40
N SER A 965 0.19 -3.25 26.29
CA SER A 965 -0.63 -3.46 25.10
C SER A 965 -1.65 -2.34 24.83
N ILE A 966 -1.96 -1.50 25.83
CA ILE A 966 -2.89 -0.37 25.70
C ILE A 966 -2.13 0.97 25.64
N GLY A 967 -0.97 1.05 26.28
CA GLY A 967 -0.08 2.22 26.25
C GLY A 967 -0.60 3.44 27.02
N LYS A 968 -1.65 3.27 27.83
CA LYS A 968 -2.26 4.32 28.67
C LYS A 968 -2.61 3.77 30.05
N THR A 969 -2.68 4.68 31.02
CA THR A 969 -3.12 4.38 32.39
C THR A 969 -4.60 4.69 32.54
N PHE A 970 -5.35 3.76 33.11
CA PHE A 970 -6.79 3.89 33.37
C PHE A 970 -7.08 3.84 34.88
N ARG A 971 -8.06 4.63 35.31
CA ARG A 971 -8.59 4.59 36.67
C ARG A 971 -9.62 3.45 36.75
N GLU A 972 -9.34 2.46 37.58
CA GLU A 972 -10.22 1.31 37.87
C GLU A 972 -10.56 1.26 39.36
N PHE A 973 -11.50 0.39 39.77
CA PHE A 973 -11.87 0.20 41.18
C PHE A 973 -11.84 -1.28 41.58
N LEU A 974 -11.41 -1.56 42.82
CA LEU A 974 -11.34 -2.93 43.33
C LEU A 974 -12.73 -3.54 43.50
N VAL A 975 -12.89 -4.75 42.95
CA VAL A 975 -14.15 -5.50 43.01
C VAL A 975 -14.11 -6.47 44.19
N ASN A 976 -14.99 -6.26 45.18
CA ASN A 976 -15.20 -7.22 46.25
C ASN A 976 -16.24 -8.26 45.84
N PHE A 977 -15.79 -9.45 45.46
CA PHE A 977 -16.69 -10.50 44.96
C PHE A 977 -17.68 -11.03 46.00
N ASP A 978 -17.34 -11.00 47.29
CA ASP A 978 -18.27 -11.46 48.34
C ASP A 978 -19.39 -10.42 48.55
N TYR A 979 -19.09 -9.13 48.35
CA TYR A 979 -20.13 -8.10 48.28
C TYR A 979 -20.97 -8.23 47.00
N MET A 980 -20.31 -8.45 45.87
CA MET A 980 -20.96 -8.62 44.57
C MET A 980 -21.94 -9.80 44.60
N ASP A 981 -21.55 -10.95 45.16
CA ASP A 981 -22.42 -12.12 45.33
C ASP A 981 -23.72 -11.74 46.07
N ARG A 982 -23.62 -11.01 47.19
CA ARG A 982 -24.78 -10.54 47.96
C ARG A 982 -25.63 -9.52 47.21
N LEU A 983 -25.02 -8.64 46.41
CA LEU A 983 -25.77 -7.69 45.59
C LEU A 983 -26.53 -8.41 44.48
N MET A 984 -25.88 -9.34 43.77
CA MET A 984 -26.50 -10.13 42.72
C MET A 984 -27.74 -10.89 43.23
N GLU A 985 -27.69 -11.45 44.44
CA GLU A 985 -28.85 -12.06 45.12
C GLU A 985 -30.02 -11.08 45.27
N ASN A 986 -29.78 -9.85 45.71
CA ASN A 986 -30.82 -8.82 45.84
C ASN A 986 -31.45 -8.46 44.47
N TYR A 987 -30.69 -8.61 43.38
CA TYR A 987 -31.12 -8.33 42.02
C TYR A 987 -31.69 -9.56 41.28
N GLY A 988 -32.00 -10.65 41.99
CA GLY A 988 -32.68 -11.83 41.45
C GLY A 988 -31.75 -12.90 40.85
N PHE A 989 -30.45 -12.83 41.12
CA PHE A 989 -29.45 -13.76 40.60
C PHE A 989 -28.88 -14.69 41.67
N ALA A 990 -28.42 -15.86 41.25
CA ALA A 990 -27.63 -16.75 42.08
C ALA A 990 -26.32 -17.09 41.37
N ARG A 991 -25.22 -17.19 42.12
CA ARG A 991 -23.96 -17.70 41.59
C ARG A 991 -24.13 -19.17 41.25
N LEU A 992 -23.58 -19.61 40.11
CA LEU A 992 -23.65 -21.03 39.75
C LEU A 992 -22.95 -21.92 40.78
N THR A 993 -23.59 -23.06 41.05
CA THR A 993 -22.97 -24.15 41.79
C THR A 993 -21.85 -24.80 40.97
N SER A 994 -20.96 -25.55 41.61
CA SER A 994 -19.88 -26.25 40.89
C SER A 994 -20.40 -27.27 39.88
N ASP A 995 -21.57 -27.87 40.11
CA ASP A 995 -22.12 -28.86 39.17
C ASP A 995 -22.77 -28.19 37.96
N GLU A 996 -23.54 -27.12 38.15
CA GLU A 996 -24.06 -26.32 37.03
C GLU A 996 -22.93 -25.69 36.21
N ALA A 997 -21.83 -25.25 36.85
CA ALA A 997 -20.69 -24.70 36.13
C ALA A 997 -20.00 -25.75 35.24
N LYS A 998 -19.90 -27.00 35.68
CA LYS A 998 -19.32 -28.10 34.89
C LYS A 998 -20.15 -28.39 33.64
N GLU A 999 -21.47 -28.24 33.71
CA GLU A 999 -22.34 -28.37 32.54
C GLU A 999 -22.01 -27.32 31.46
N LEU A 1000 -21.56 -26.13 31.87
CA LEU A 1000 -21.07 -25.07 30.97
C LEU A 1000 -19.58 -25.22 30.60
N GLY A 1001 -18.93 -26.32 30.99
CA GLY A 1001 -17.51 -26.57 30.77
C GLY A 1001 -16.57 -25.73 31.66
N LEU A 1002 -17.07 -25.17 32.76
CA LEU A 1002 -16.30 -24.36 33.71
C LEU A 1002 -16.10 -25.13 35.03
N PRO A 1003 -14.96 -24.94 35.73
CA PRO A 1003 -14.72 -25.66 36.99
C PRO A 1003 -15.63 -25.19 38.14
N SER A 1004 -16.03 -23.93 38.13
CA SER A 1004 -16.90 -23.32 39.15
C SER A 1004 -17.62 -22.08 38.62
N GLY A 1005 -18.66 -21.59 39.32
CA GLY A 1005 -19.38 -20.35 38.97
C GLY A 1005 -18.57 -19.06 39.18
N ARG A 1006 -17.47 -19.12 39.93
CA ARG A 1006 -16.50 -18.04 40.12
C ARG A 1006 -15.13 -18.66 40.34
N GLY A 1007 -14.25 -18.52 39.36
CA GLY A 1007 -12.95 -19.20 39.37
C GLY A 1007 -11.80 -18.26 39.00
N SER A 1008 -10.59 -18.67 39.40
CA SER A 1008 -9.39 -17.90 39.11
C SER A 1008 -8.83 -18.24 37.74
N PHE A 1009 -8.18 -17.27 37.10
CA PHE A 1009 -7.48 -17.53 35.85
C PHE A 1009 -6.33 -18.53 36.01
N ARG A 1010 -5.79 -18.67 37.23
CA ARG A 1010 -4.80 -19.70 37.56
C ARG A 1010 -5.38 -21.12 37.46
N GLU A 1011 -6.62 -21.32 37.91
CA GLU A 1011 -7.34 -22.58 37.81
C GLU A 1011 -7.61 -22.93 36.33
N LEU A 1012 -8.12 -21.98 35.55
CA LEU A 1012 -8.33 -22.17 34.11
C LEU A 1012 -7.02 -22.44 33.34
N PHE A 1013 -5.90 -21.86 33.78
CA PHE A 1013 -4.60 -22.15 33.17
C PHE A 1013 -4.16 -23.59 33.47
N GLY A 1014 -4.43 -24.12 34.67
CA GLY A 1014 -4.20 -25.53 34.99
C GLY A 1014 -5.05 -26.46 34.13
N GLU A 1015 -6.31 -26.11 33.89
CA GLU A 1015 -7.19 -26.86 32.97
C GLU A 1015 -6.67 -26.86 31.53
N LEU A 1016 -6.20 -25.71 31.04
CA LEU A 1016 -5.55 -25.62 29.73
C LEU A 1016 -4.32 -26.54 29.63
N GLN A 1017 -3.49 -26.61 30.68
CA GLN A 1017 -2.34 -27.51 30.71
C GLN A 1017 -2.78 -28.98 30.60
N ASN A 1018 -3.75 -29.39 31.40
CA ASN A 1018 -4.29 -30.75 31.40
C ASN A 1018 -4.94 -31.12 30.06
N GLU A 1019 -5.64 -30.17 29.43
CA GLU A 1019 -6.29 -30.35 28.14
C GLU A 1019 -5.27 -30.60 27.01
N LEU A 1020 -4.17 -29.84 27.00
CA LEU A 1020 -3.10 -29.99 26.02
C LEU A 1020 -2.29 -31.27 26.20
N GLU A 1021 -2.17 -31.78 27.43
CA GLU A 1021 -1.57 -33.10 27.69
C GLU A 1021 -2.42 -34.23 27.10
N ARG A 1022 -3.76 -34.09 27.14
CA ARG A 1022 -4.70 -35.09 26.60
C ARG A 1022 -4.90 -34.96 25.08
N ARG A 1023 -4.89 -33.73 24.55
CA ARG A 1023 -5.10 -33.43 23.12
C ARG A 1023 -4.03 -32.46 22.61
N PRO A 1024 -2.82 -32.94 22.27
CA PRO A 1024 -1.74 -32.09 21.81
C PRO A 1024 -2.05 -31.29 20.52
N SER A 1025 -2.98 -31.77 19.69
CA SER A 1025 -3.42 -31.07 18.47
C SER A 1025 -4.18 -29.77 18.75
N ALA A 1026 -4.83 -29.63 19.92
CA ALA A 1026 -5.54 -28.41 20.32
C ALA A 1026 -4.58 -27.22 20.58
N LYS A 1027 -3.26 -27.45 20.56
CA LYS A 1027 -2.25 -26.40 20.72
C LYS A 1027 -2.37 -25.29 19.67
N ASN A 1028 -2.84 -25.62 18.46
CA ASN A 1028 -3.05 -24.64 17.39
C ASN A 1028 -4.23 -23.69 17.68
N GLU A 1029 -5.20 -24.13 18.50
CA GLU A 1029 -6.40 -23.38 18.88
C GLU A 1029 -6.09 -22.24 19.88
N TYR A 1030 -5.07 -22.38 20.74
CA TYR A 1030 -4.79 -21.43 21.84
C TYR A 1030 -3.53 -20.57 21.67
N GLY A 1031 -2.93 -20.59 20.47
CA GLY A 1031 -1.78 -19.74 20.14
C GLY A 1031 -0.59 -19.93 21.08
N THR A 1032 -0.13 -18.84 21.68
CA THR A 1032 1.01 -18.85 22.61
C THR A 1032 0.60 -18.91 24.08
N ALA A 1033 -0.69 -19.11 24.41
CA ALA A 1033 -1.20 -19.08 25.78
C ALA A 1033 -0.37 -19.89 26.79
N ILE A 1034 0.08 -21.09 26.42
CA ILE A 1034 0.87 -21.99 27.28
C ILE A 1034 2.26 -21.43 27.64
N LYS A 1035 2.76 -20.46 26.89
CA LYS A 1035 4.11 -19.89 27.01
C LYS A 1035 4.18 -18.62 27.88
N MET A 1036 3.13 -18.31 28.66
CA MET A 1036 3.13 -17.13 29.53
C MET A 1036 4.36 -17.08 30.46
N SER A 1037 5.04 -15.92 30.47
CA SER A 1037 6.15 -15.60 31.37
C SER A 1037 5.72 -15.58 32.84
N ILE A 1038 6.69 -15.50 33.76
CA ILE A 1038 6.40 -15.37 35.20
C ILE A 1038 5.63 -14.07 35.48
N ASN A 1039 6.02 -12.96 34.85
CA ASN A 1039 5.34 -11.68 34.99
C ASN A 1039 3.94 -11.71 34.35
N GLU A 1040 3.80 -12.30 33.16
CA GLU A 1040 2.49 -12.50 32.52
C GLU A 1040 1.54 -13.33 33.40
N LYS A 1041 2.03 -14.43 33.98
CA LYS A 1041 1.26 -15.24 34.94
C LYS A 1041 0.88 -14.43 36.17
N THR A 1042 1.80 -13.62 36.69
CA THR A 1042 1.54 -12.76 37.86
C THR A 1042 0.36 -11.83 37.60
N VAL A 1043 0.37 -11.10 36.48
CA VAL A 1043 -0.73 -10.19 36.11
C VAL A 1043 -2.01 -10.96 35.78
N SER A 1044 -1.92 -11.98 34.93
CA SER A 1044 -3.07 -12.78 34.47
C SER A 1044 -3.81 -13.41 35.65
N PHE A 1045 -3.07 -13.97 36.60
CA PHE A 1045 -3.65 -14.67 37.74
C PHE A 1045 -4.25 -13.75 38.79
N LEU A 1046 -4.16 -12.42 38.68
CA LEU A 1046 -4.95 -11.51 39.51
C LEU A 1046 -6.43 -11.47 39.11
N ASN A 1047 -6.79 -12.06 37.96
CA ASN A 1047 -8.15 -12.03 37.43
C ASN A 1047 -8.98 -13.24 37.84
N ASN A 1048 -10.28 -13.01 37.95
CA ASN A 1048 -11.32 -14.04 38.07
C ASN A 1048 -12.31 -13.91 36.92
N TYR A 1049 -12.96 -15.02 36.59
CA TYR A 1049 -14.22 -15.01 35.86
C TYR A 1049 -15.39 -15.25 36.83
N PHE A 1050 -16.59 -14.83 36.45
CA PHE A 1050 -17.80 -15.09 37.20
C PHE A 1050 -18.99 -15.41 36.28
N VAL A 1051 -19.92 -16.19 36.80
CA VAL A 1051 -21.18 -16.55 36.17
C VAL A 1051 -22.30 -16.54 37.20
N TYR A 1052 -23.30 -15.69 36.97
CA TYR A 1052 -24.53 -15.63 37.74
C TYR A 1052 -25.71 -16.03 36.87
N LYS A 1053 -26.61 -16.85 37.40
CA LYS A 1053 -27.86 -17.23 36.73
C LYS A 1053 -29.00 -16.40 37.29
N LYS A 1054 -29.83 -15.81 36.43
CA LYS A 1054 -31.04 -15.13 36.89
C LYS A 1054 -32.07 -16.18 37.29
N THR A 1055 -32.49 -16.17 38.55
CA THR A 1055 -33.38 -17.20 39.09
C THR A 1055 -34.84 -16.74 39.13
N HIS A 1056 -35.06 -15.44 39.32
CA HIS A 1056 -36.38 -14.82 39.37
C HIS A 1056 -36.29 -13.33 39.03
N ASP A 1057 -37.43 -12.72 38.75
CA ASP A 1057 -37.54 -11.26 38.60
C ASP A 1057 -37.75 -10.58 39.95
N VAL A 1058 -37.19 -9.38 40.09
CA VAL A 1058 -37.36 -8.50 41.25
C VAL A 1058 -37.76 -7.10 40.79
N ASP A 1059 -38.33 -6.28 41.68
CA ASP A 1059 -38.46 -4.84 41.42
C ASP A 1059 -37.10 -4.16 41.55
N ALA A 1060 -36.32 -4.21 40.47
CA ALA A 1060 -34.94 -3.73 40.44
C ALA A 1060 -34.83 -2.22 40.76
N SER A 1061 -35.87 -1.45 40.46
CA SER A 1061 -35.96 -0.02 40.82
C SER A 1061 -36.13 0.16 42.34
N ALA A 1062 -37.02 -0.62 42.98
CA ALA A 1062 -37.16 -0.60 44.43
C ALA A 1062 -35.88 -1.06 45.15
N VAL A 1063 -35.19 -2.08 44.60
CA VAL A 1063 -33.89 -2.55 45.14
C VAL A 1063 -32.83 -1.45 45.01
N GLU A 1064 -32.69 -0.82 43.84
CA GLU A 1064 -31.78 0.31 43.62
C GLU A 1064 -32.06 1.45 44.59
N ASN A 1065 -33.32 1.87 44.73
CA ASN A 1065 -33.74 2.94 45.63
C ASN A 1065 -33.48 2.60 47.11
N SER A 1066 -33.64 1.35 47.53
CA SER A 1066 -33.32 0.92 48.89
C SER A 1066 -31.81 0.98 49.17
N LYS A 1067 -30.99 0.54 48.21
CA LYS A 1067 -29.53 0.52 48.35
C LYS A 1067 -28.88 1.91 48.20
N THR A 1068 -29.55 2.85 47.55
CA THR A 1068 -29.09 4.25 47.36
C THR A 1068 -29.76 5.24 48.33
N GLY A 1069 -30.95 4.93 48.85
CA GLY A 1069 -31.74 5.79 49.75
C GLY A 1069 -31.26 5.81 51.20
N THR A 1070 -30.57 4.76 51.67
CA THR A 1070 -29.95 4.72 53.01
C THR A 1070 -28.84 5.78 53.14
N THR A 1071 -28.22 6.18 52.02
CA THR A 1071 -27.17 7.21 51.96
C THR A 1071 -27.66 8.65 51.90
N ILE A 1072 -28.95 8.95 51.65
CA ILE A 1072 -29.40 10.36 51.60
C ILE A 1072 -29.55 10.94 53.02
N GLU A 1073 -30.03 10.15 53.99
CA GLU A 1073 -30.07 10.58 55.40
C GLU A 1073 -28.66 10.70 56.03
N GLU A 1074 -27.75 9.77 55.70
CA GLU A 1074 -26.36 9.83 56.17
C GLU A 1074 -25.55 10.96 55.51
N VAL A 1075 -25.77 11.24 54.22
CA VAL A 1075 -25.10 12.37 53.52
C VAL A 1075 -25.68 13.72 53.96
N LEU A 1076 -26.98 13.82 54.28
CA LEU A 1076 -27.55 15.03 54.87
C LEU A 1076 -27.04 15.26 56.29
N MET A 1077 -26.86 14.22 57.10
CA MET A 1077 -26.23 14.31 58.43
C MET A 1077 -24.73 14.64 58.35
N GLU A 1078 -23.97 14.06 57.42
CA GLU A 1078 -22.55 14.38 57.21
C GLU A 1078 -22.35 15.78 56.62
N GLN A 1079 -23.30 16.29 55.81
CA GLN A 1079 -23.29 17.68 55.35
C GLN A 1079 -23.61 18.66 56.48
N GLU A 1080 -24.57 18.36 57.36
CA GLU A 1080 -24.87 19.17 58.55
C GLU A 1080 -23.69 19.17 59.56
N GLU A 1081 -23.05 18.02 59.78
CA GLU A 1081 -21.85 17.91 60.63
C GLU A 1081 -20.61 18.57 60.00
N GLY A 1082 -20.47 18.45 58.67
CA GLY A 1082 -19.40 19.09 57.89
C GLY A 1082 -19.52 20.61 57.83
N GLU A 1083 -20.73 21.14 57.66
CA GLU A 1083 -21.01 22.59 57.73
C GLU A 1083 -20.82 23.12 59.15
N ALA A 1084 -21.24 22.38 60.18
CA ALA A 1084 -20.99 22.75 61.58
C ALA A 1084 -19.50 22.75 61.95
N ALA A 1085 -18.71 21.79 61.45
CA ALA A 1085 -17.27 21.72 61.65
C ALA A 1085 -16.53 22.83 60.88
N ALA A 1086 -16.96 23.15 59.66
CA ALA A 1086 -16.42 24.25 58.86
C ALA A 1086 -16.72 25.63 59.47
N GLU A 1087 -17.93 25.82 60.04
CA GLU A 1087 -18.30 27.06 60.70
C GLU A 1087 -17.56 27.25 62.04
N ALA A 1088 -17.29 26.15 62.77
CA ALA A 1088 -16.44 26.15 63.96
C ALA A 1088 -14.98 26.47 63.64
N ALA A 1089 -14.42 25.91 62.56
CA ALA A 1089 -13.06 26.20 62.09
C ALA A 1089 -12.92 27.66 61.60
N ALA A 1090 -13.94 28.20 60.92
CA ALA A 1090 -13.98 29.59 60.46
C ALA A 1090 -14.03 30.59 61.63
N LYS A 1091 -14.76 30.28 62.71
CA LYS A 1091 -14.80 31.09 63.95
C LYS A 1091 -13.45 31.10 64.68
N VAL A 1092 -12.69 30.01 64.65
CA VAL A 1092 -11.33 29.92 65.22
C VAL A 1092 -10.31 30.71 64.38
N LEU A 1093 -10.40 30.64 63.05
CA LEU A 1093 -9.54 31.41 62.12
C LEU A 1093 -9.82 32.93 62.19
N ALA A 1094 -11.08 33.35 62.35
CA ALA A 1094 -11.45 34.75 62.49
C ALA A 1094 -10.95 35.38 63.82
N ALA A 1095 -10.79 34.59 64.88
CA ALA A 1095 -10.23 35.04 66.15
C ALA A 1095 -8.70 35.29 66.08
N GLN A 1096 -7.99 34.61 65.18
CA GLN A 1096 -6.53 34.72 65.03
C GLN A 1096 -6.07 35.89 64.14
N GLN A 1097 -6.95 36.48 63.32
CA GLN A 1097 -6.58 37.55 62.37
C GLN A 1097 -6.68 39.00 62.89
N LYS A 1098 -7.04 39.22 64.16
CA LYS A 1098 -7.16 40.60 64.73
C LYS A 1098 -5.83 41.29 65.08
N THR A 1099 -4.67 40.71 64.74
CA THR A 1099 -3.36 41.36 64.99
C THR A 1099 -2.44 41.33 63.77
N LYS A 1100 -2.53 42.34 62.89
CA LYS A 1100 -1.36 42.99 62.24
C LYS A 1100 -1.80 44.12 61.29
N ALA A 1101 -1.09 45.25 61.38
CA ALA A 1101 -1.40 46.55 60.77
C ALA A 1101 -1.02 46.66 59.28
N LYS A 1102 -1.72 47.56 58.55
CA LYS A 1102 -1.60 47.82 57.10
C LYS A 1102 -0.41 48.73 56.71
N PRO A 1103 0.29 48.48 55.57
CA PRO A 1103 1.10 49.49 54.89
C PRO A 1103 0.43 50.13 53.65
N LYS A 1104 0.85 51.36 53.31
CA LYS A 1104 0.28 52.30 52.32
C LYS A 1104 0.63 51.99 50.85
N LYS A 1105 -0.27 52.37 49.95
CA LYS A 1105 -0.20 52.25 48.47
C LYS A 1105 0.90 53.11 47.82
N LEU A 1106 1.61 52.53 46.85
CA LEU A 1106 2.48 53.23 45.89
C LEU A 1106 1.71 53.67 44.64
N LYS A 1107 1.95 54.91 44.20
CA LYS A 1107 1.43 55.52 42.97
C LYS A 1107 2.51 55.51 41.87
N LYS A 1108 2.47 54.55 40.95
CA LYS A 1108 2.85 54.73 39.52
C LYS A 1108 2.63 53.43 38.74
N LYS A 1109 2.05 53.56 37.53
CA LYS A 1109 1.83 52.46 36.57
C LYS A 1109 3.11 52.22 35.76
N LEU A 1110 3.52 50.95 35.63
CA LEU A 1110 4.56 50.52 34.69
C LEU A 1110 3.94 49.71 33.56
N LYS A 1111 4.43 49.95 32.34
CA LYS A 1111 3.97 49.41 31.05
C LYS A 1111 4.91 48.28 30.64
N LEU A 1112 4.37 47.16 30.15
CA LEU A 1112 5.15 46.01 29.66
C LEU A 1112 5.92 46.37 28.37
N VAL A 1113 7.14 45.82 28.27
CA VAL A 1113 7.88 45.68 27.01
C VAL A 1113 8.05 44.18 26.77
N GLU A 1114 7.71 43.72 25.57
CA GLU A 1114 7.77 42.34 25.12
C GLU A 1114 9.21 41.81 24.98
N LYS A 1115 9.34 40.50 25.16
CA LYS A 1115 10.29 39.66 24.44
C LYS A 1115 9.64 38.34 24.07
#